data_AF-A0A1C5D205-F1
#
_entry.id   AF-A0A1C5D205-F1
#
_cell.length_a   1.000
_cell.length_b   1.000
_cell.length_c   1.000
_cell.angle_alpha   90.00
_cell.angle_beta   90.00
_cell.angle_gamma   90.00
#
_symmetry.space_group_name_H-M   'P 1'
#
loop_
_entity.id
_entity.type
_entity.pdbx_description
1 polymer ?
#
loop_
_entity_poly.entity_id
_entity_poly.type
_entity_poly.pdbx_seq_one_letter_code
_entity_poly.pdbx_strand_id
1 'polypeptide(L)'
;MSGEPGLTGTWLVVVEPGADGTDVAAALRSAGADVEVVTSVELGAGPVAGVVSSLSVEATVSLLQALVAAEVDAPLWCVTRGAVSVVDGDLVDPDQAGIWGLGRVIGLEHPDRWGGLIDLPAELDDRAGEALVGILAGDTGEDQIAIRANGTWGARLTRATPTGEVRTGGVMAGGAMPTGGVMAGEVARTGEAAADGATPTGGVDEASTAWRGRGTALVTGGTGALGRQVVRWLVDSGVERIVLTSRRGAEAPGAAELVAELGSRVRVVACDVADREALAALLATIPDLRTVVHAAGVLDDDLLESLTPERIRAVMRAKADGARHLHELTNGTDLDAFVLFSSAAGTVGNAGQGSYAAANAVLDGLAQLRRAEGLVATSVAWGAWAQSGMAAGVARSQGMDARSALAALGLVLAADETMVMVADIDWATFGARFTAARPSPLLGELLGDGSGPTEPTGGEPADAFATRLEAMADRERAATVLDLVRSHVAAVLGHTASEAIDPARPFQEIGFDSLTAVELRNRLTAATGVRLPASAIYDYPTPEALAEHVCREALGVGGRIPAPAAPRPVDDEPIAIIGMSCRFPGGVSSPEDLWGLLAEGRDAVSEFPADRGWNLAELYDPDPDRPGSSYVRAGGFLDDAAAFDPGFFGISPREALAMDPQQRLLLEVAWEAFERAHMSPATLKGSRTGVFVGTNGQDYAALASGAPQSAEGYLGTGSAASVASGRLAYTFGLEGPAVTVDTACSSSLVALHLAAQALRSGECSLALAGGATVMATPAAFLEFSRQRALAADGRCKAFAAAADGTGWGEGVGMLLVERLSDAQRNGHRVLAVMRGS
;
A
#
# COMPACT_ATOMS: atom_id res chain seq x y z
N MET A 1 43.20 23.17 2.69
CA MET A 1 43.22 21.99 1.81
C MET A 1 41.79 21.81 1.36
N SER A 2 41.47 22.33 0.17
CA SER A 2 40.19 22.19 -0.51
C SER A 2 40.12 20.77 -1.07
N GLY A 3 39.41 19.87 -0.40
CA GLY A 3 39.12 18.54 -0.94
C GLY A 3 38.09 18.68 -2.05
N GLU A 4 38.38 18.16 -3.23
CA GLU A 4 37.37 17.98 -4.27
C GLU A 4 36.27 17.05 -3.71
N PRO A 5 34.98 17.35 -3.95
CA PRO A 5 33.88 16.47 -3.54
C PRO A 5 33.96 15.18 -4.35
N GLY A 6 34.55 14.15 -3.76
CA GLY A 6 34.63 12.81 -4.36
C GLY A 6 33.48 11.95 -3.88
N LEU A 7 32.86 11.20 -4.80
CA LEU A 7 31.93 10.13 -4.43
C LEU A 7 32.73 8.94 -3.91
N THR A 8 32.32 8.37 -2.78
CA THR A 8 32.99 7.21 -2.17
C THR A 8 32.04 6.03 -2.02
N GLY A 9 32.59 4.82 -1.96
CA GLY A 9 31.83 3.57 -1.82
C GLY A 9 31.30 3.03 -3.15
N THR A 10 30.52 1.95 -3.08
CA THR A 10 29.95 1.27 -4.24
C THR A 10 28.64 1.94 -4.66
N TRP A 11 28.56 2.33 -5.93
CA TRP A 11 27.39 2.95 -6.55
C TRP A 11 26.82 2.02 -7.63
N LEU A 12 25.50 1.83 -7.61
CA LEU A 12 24.79 1.06 -8.62
C LEU A 12 24.24 2.01 -9.68
N VAL A 13 24.60 1.78 -10.95
CA VAL A 13 23.98 2.44 -12.10
C VAL A 13 23.06 1.42 -12.77
N VAL A 14 21.75 1.60 -12.57
CA VAL A 14 20.71 0.67 -13.01
C VAL A 14 20.07 1.18 -14.30
N VAL A 15 20.18 0.40 -15.37
CA VAL A 15 19.68 0.76 -16.71
C VAL A 15 18.78 -0.31 -17.29
N GLU A 16 18.00 0.02 -18.31
CA GLU A 16 17.20 -0.99 -19.02
C GLU A 16 18.10 -2.00 -19.76
N PRO A 17 17.65 -3.25 -19.97
CA PRO A 17 18.39 -4.22 -20.78
C PRO A 17 18.72 -3.68 -22.18
N GLY A 18 20.01 -3.55 -22.48
CA GLY A 18 20.50 -3.04 -23.76
C GLY A 18 20.59 -1.51 -23.86
N ALA A 19 20.25 -0.77 -22.81
CA ALA A 19 20.53 0.66 -22.70
C ALA A 19 22.01 0.90 -22.30
N ASP A 20 22.55 2.02 -22.76
CA ASP A 20 23.91 2.45 -22.43
C ASP A 20 23.89 3.36 -21.20
N GLY A 21 24.49 2.91 -20.10
CA GLY A 21 24.72 3.70 -18.88
C GLY A 21 26.18 4.10 -18.68
N THR A 22 27.02 3.94 -19.70
CA THR A 22 28.47 4.08 -19.54
C THR A 22 28.91 5.51 -19.30
N ASP A 23 28.18 6.52 -19.75
CA ASP A 23 28.51 7.92 -19.56
C ASP A 23 28.30 8.36 -18.09
N VAL A 24 27.15 8.05 -17.50
CA VAL A 24 26.88 8.23 -16.06
C VAL A 24 27.89 7.45 -15.24
N ALA A 25 28.14 6.18 -15.57
CA ALA A 25 29.13 5.38 -14.86
C ALA A 25 30.55 5.94 -14.98
N ALA A 26 30.92 6.51 -16.13
CA ALA A 26 32.22 7.16 -16.33
C ALA A 26 32.35 8.42 -15.48
N ALA A 27 31.32 9.26 -15.42
CA ALA A 27 31.29 10.45 -14.57
C ALA A 27 31.49 10.08 -13.09
N LEU A 28 30.75 9.10 -12.57
CA LEU A 28 30.87 8.64 -11.18
C LEU A 28 32.25 8.03 -10.88
N ARG A 29 32.80 7.20 -11.78
CA ARG A 29 34.15 6.64 -11.63
C ARG A 29 35.24 7.70 -11.63
N SER A 30 35.08 8.74 -12.46
CA SER A 30 36.03 9.86 -12.50
C SER A 30 36.08 10.64 -11.18
N ALA A 31 34.98 10.62 -10.42
CA ALA A 31 34.86 11.22 -9.09
C ALA A 31 35.29 10.31 -7.93
N GLY A 32 35.78 9.10 -8.23
CA GLY A 32 36.33 8.17 -7.22
C GLY A 32 35.37 7.09 -6.71
N ALA A 33 34.14 7.01 -7.23
CA ALA A 33 33.19 5.95 -6.87
C ALA A 33 33.59 4.59 -7.49
N ASP A 34 33.33 3.51 -6.77
CA ASP A 34 33.31 2.16 -7.34
C ASP A 34 31.94 1.93 -7.98
N VAL A 35 31.86 1.70 -9.30
CA VAL A 35 30.58 1.74 -10.02
C VAL A 35 30.29 0.42 -10.72
N GLU A 36 29.15 -0.17 -10.35
CA GLU A 36 28.58 -1.35 -10.99
C GLU A 36 27.39 -0.95 -11.88
N VAL A 37 27.43 -1.34 -13.16
CA VAL A 37 26.32 -1.10 -14.11
C VAL A 37 25.50 -2.38 -14.24
N VAL A 38 24.20 -2.32 -13.95
CA VAL A 38 23.31 -3.49 -13.84
C VAL A 38 21.97 -3.27 -14.56
N THR A 39 21.35 -4.33 -15.10
CA THR A 39 20.16 -4.24 -15.97
C THR A 39 18.84 -4.71 -15.34
N SER A 40 18.93 -5.41 -14.21
CA SER A 40 17.85 -5.78 -13.29
C SER A 40 18.44 -6.76 -12.26
N VAL A 41 17.80 -6.83 -11.10
CA VAL A 41 18.34 -7.08 -9.77
C VAL A 41 19.05 -8.44 -9.60
N GLU A 42 20.38 -8.45 -9.68
CA GLU A 42 21.23 -9.26 -8.81
C GLU A 42 21.88 -8.28 -7.81
N LEU A 43 21.15 -7.90 -6.75
CA LEU A 43 21.73 -7.09 -5.67
C LEU A 43 22.79 -7.94 -4.98
N GLY A 44 24.06 -7.61 -5.19
CA GLY A 44 25.17 -8.25 -4.50
C GLY A 44 25.09 -8.05 -3.00
N ALA A 45 25.59 -9.02 -2.22
CA ALA A 45 25.69 -8.89 -0.77
C ALA A 45 26.81 -7.91 -0.40
N GLY A 46 26.54 -6.61 -0.42
CA GLY A 46 27.50 -5.57 -0.07
C GLY A 46 26.84 -4.21 0.21
N PRO A 47 27.49 -3.33 1.01
CA PRO A 47 26.98 -2.00 1.29
C PRO A 47 27.02 -1.13 0.02
N VAL A 48 25.88 -0.54 -0.33
CA VAL A 48 25.72 0.38 -1.48
C VAL A 48 25.63 1.81 -0.96
N ALA A 49 26.45 2.71 -1.51
CA ALA A 49 26.49 4.13 -1.13
C ALA A 49 25.39 4.95 -1.82
N GLY A 50 24.93 4.53 -3.00
CA GLY A 50 23.86 5.19 -3.74
C GLY A 50 23.44 4.39 -4.98
N VAL A 51 22.21 4.60 -5.41
CA VAL A 51 21.62 3.96 -6.59
C VAL A 51 21.20 5.04 -7.57
N VAL A 52 21.68 4.96 -8.80
CA VAL A 52 21.30 5.83 -9.92
C VAL A 52 20.51 5.00 -10.92
N SER A 53 19.23 5.34 -11.12
CA SER A 53 18.31 4.58 -11.96
C SER A 53 17.89 5.38 -13.19
N SER A 54 18.04 4.78 -14.37
CA SER A 54 17.50 5.30 -15.64
C SER A 54 16.49 4.33 -16.25
N LEU A 55 15.65 3.75 -15.38
CA LEU A 55 14.64 2.76 -15.72
C LEU A 55 13.32 3.40 -16.14
N SER A 56 12.46 2.63 -16.80
CA SER A 56 11.05 2.97 -17.01
C SER A 56 10.26 3.04 -15.69
N VAL A 57 9.02 3.58 -15.74
CA VAL A 57 8.14 3.70 -14.56
C VAL A 57 7.93 2.35 -13.89
N GLU A 58 7.61 1.32 -14.68
CA GLU A 58 7.37 -0.03 -14.18
C GLU A 58 8.63 -0.64 -13.56
N ALA A 59 9.76 -0.57 -14.26
CA ALA A 59 11.02 -1.14 -13.78
C ALA A 59 11.59 -0.38 -12.57
N THR A 60 11.33 0.93 -12.44
CA THR A 60 11.69 1.72 -11.26
C THR A 60 10.93 1.26 -10.02
N VAL A 61 9.63 0.93 -10.15
CA VAL A 61 8.85 0.34 -9.05
C VAL A 61 9.43 -1.02 -8.65
N SER A 62 9.75 -1.88 -9.61
CA SER A 62 10.38 -3.18 -9.32
C SER A 62 11.77 -3.03 -8.68
N LEU A 63 12.57 -2.04 -9.07
CA LEU A 63 13.85 -1.73 -8.44
C LEU A 63 13.65 -1.32 -6.98
N LEU A 64 12.71 -0.41 -6.70
CA LEU A 64 12.40 0.01 -5.34
C LEU A 64 11.96 -1.18 -4.46
N GLN A 65 11.06 -2.03 -4.96
CA GLN A 65 10.60 -3.24 -4.27
C GLN A 65 11.78 -4.18 -3.95
N ALA A 66 12.71 -4.35 -4.88
CA ALA A 66 13.89 -5.17 -4.65
C ALA A 66 14.88 -4.55 -3.65
N LEU A 67 15.07 -3.23 -3.67
CA LEU A 67 15.90 -2.53 -2.69
C LEU A 67 15.29 -2.66 -1.27
N VAL A 68 13.96 -2.58 -1.17
CA VAL A 68 13.24 -2.80 0.10
C VAL A 68 13.41 -4.26 0.56
N ALA A 69 13.17 -5.23 -0.31
CA ALA A 69 13.28 -6.65 0.02
C ALA A 69 14.70 -7.08 0.40
N ALA A 70 15.73 -6.41 -0.15
CA ALA A 70 17.14 -6.66 0.16
C ALA A 70 17.67 -5.80 1.33
N GLU A 71 16.81 -5.00 1.99
CA GLU A 71 17.18 -4.08 3.07
C GLU A 71 18.35 -3.13 2.69
N VAL A 72 18.38 -2.70 1.42
CA VAL A 72 19.39 -1.75 0.95
C VAL A 72 18.97 -0.34 1.34
N ASP A 73 19.63 0.20 2.36
CA ASP A 73 19.46 1.57 2.85
C ASP A 73 20.39 2.55 2.11
N ALA A 74 20.13 2.76 0.82
CA ALA A 74 20.88 3.69 -0.04
C ALA A 74 19.94 4.69 -0.74
N PRO A 75 20.39 5.94 -1.00
CA PRO A 75 19.61 6.92 -1.73
C PRO A 75 19.39 6.47 -3.18
N LEU A 76 18.14 6.46 -3.61
CA LEU A 76 17.69 6.20 -4.98
C LEU A 76 17.51 7.52 -5.74
N TRP A 77 18.34 7.73 -6.75
CA TRP A 77 18.28 8.85 -7.68
C TRP A 77 17.66 8.40 -9.00
N CYS A 78 16.53 8.98 -9.39
CA CYS A 78 15.90 8.72 -10.67
C CYS A 78 16.44 9.73 -11.70
N VAL A 79 17.17 9.21 -12.69
CA VAL A 79 17.82 9.98 -13.73
C VAL A 79 17.06 9.86 -15.04
N THR A 80 16.65 11.00 -15.59
CA THR A 80 15.92 11.11 -16.84
C THR A 80 16.70 11.89 -17.89
N ARG A 81 16.23 11.89 -19.14
CA ARG A 81 16.70 12.80 -20.19
C ARG A 81 15.52 13.41 -20.93
N GLY A 82 15.38 14.74 -20.87
CA GLY A 82 14.28 15.45 -21.51
C GLY A 82 12.94 15.28 -20.79
N ALA A 83 12.91 14.95 -19.50
CA ALA A 83 11.66 14.87 -18.74
C ALA A 83 10.98 16.23 -18.55
N VAL A 84 11.76 17.31 -18.54
CA VAL A 84 11.30 18.68 -18.24
C VAL A 84 11.90 19.67 -19.23
N SER A 85 11.13 20.70 -19.59
CA SER A 85 11.66 21.86 -20.31
C SER A 85 12.04 22.96 -19.32
N VAL A 86 13.30 23.43 -19.37
CA VAL A 86 13.81 24.53 -18.53
C VAL A 86 14.36 25.70 -19.34
N VAL A 87 14.62 25.49 -20.63
CA VAL A 87 15.05 26.52 -21.57
C VAL A 87 14.31 26.39 -22.90
N ASP A 88 14.20 27.51 -23.63
CA ASP A 88 13.60 27.53 -24.96
C ASP A 88 14.33 26.55 -25.90
N GLY A 89 13.56 25.65 -26.53
CA GLY A 89 14.09 24.65 -27.47
C GLY A 89 14.38 23.28 -26.86
N ASP A 90 14.18 23.09 -25.55
CA ASP A 90 14.18 21.75 -24.95
C ASP A 90 13.10 20.86 -25.60
N LEU A 91 13.47 19.64 -25.98
CA LEU A 91 12.55 18.61 -26.41
C LEU A 91 12.16 17.75 -25.20
N VAL A 92 10.86 17.68 -24.94
CA VAL A 92 10.31 16.93 -23.81
C VAL A 92 9.89 15.53 -24.25
N ASP A 93 10.39 14.51 -23.56
CA ASP A 93 9.94 13.12 -23.66
C ASP A 93 8.87 12.86 -22.59
N PRO A 94 7.60 12.64 -22.98
CA PRO A 94 6.52 12.37 -22.03
C PRO A 94 6.74 11.11 -21.19
N ASP A 95 7.42 10.07 -21.69
CA ASP A 95 7.71 8.86 -20.90
C ASP A 95 8.66 9.17 -19.74
N GLN A 96 9.67 10.01 -20.00
CA GLN A 96 10.62 10.47 -19.00
C GLN A 96 9.95 11.39 -17.96
N ALA A 97 8.99 12.22 -18.37
CA ALA A 97 8.16 12.99 -17.44
C ALA A 97 7.38 12.07 -16.47
N GLY A 98 6.97 10.88 -16.91
CA GLY A 98 6.34 9.86 -16.05
C GLY A 98 7.20 9.45 -14.86
N ILE A 99 8.52 9.37 -15.02
CA ILE A 99 9.47 9.06 -13.93
C ILE A 99 9.47 10.15 -12.88
N TRP A 100 9.34 11.42 -13.27
CA TRP A 100 9.25 12.53 -12.31
C TRP A 100 7.98 12.46 -11.47
N GLY A 101 6.85 12.10 -12.08
CA GLY A 101 5.61 11.83 -11.35
C GLY A 101 5.76 10.70 -10.34
N LEU A 102 6.36 9.58 -10.75
CA LEU A 102 6.63 8.44 -9.86
C LEU A 102 7.59 8.81 -8.72
N GLY A 103 8.72 9.44 -9.03
CA GLY A 103 9.75 9.76 -8.04
C GLY A 103 9.24 10.67 -6.94
N ARG A 104 8.38 11.64 -7.25
CA ARG A 104 7.73 12.46 -6.21
C ARG A 104 6.95 11.61 -5.20
N VAL A 105 6.32 10.53 -5.65
CA VAL A 105 5.64 9.56 -4.78
C VAL A 105 6.64 8.69 -4.01
N ILE A 106 7.74 8.25 -4.64
CA ILE A 106 8.84 7.55 -3.95
C ILE A 106 9.33 8.38 -2.76
N GLY A 107 9.55 9.68 -2.95
CA GLY A 107 9.99 10.54 -1.86
C GLY A 107 8.94 10.76 -0.75
N LEU A 108 7.65 10.52 -1.00
CA LEU A 108 6.61 10.58 0.04
C LEU A 108 6.48 9.27 0.81
N GLU A 109 6.59 8.13 0.12
CA GLU A 109 6.43 6.80 0.70
C GLU A 109 7.72 6.26 1.33
N HIS A 110 8.88 6.58 0.75
CA HIS A 110 10.22 6.15 1.18
C HIS A 110 11.18 7.34 1.34
N PRO A 111 10.90 8.27 2.27
CA PRO A 111 11.74 9.46 2.48
C PRO A 111 13.20 9.11 2.82
N ASP A 112 13.44 8.00 3.52
CA ASP A 112 14.79 7.52 3.89
C ASP A 112 15.62 7.01 2.70
N ARG A 113 14.97 6.67 1.57
CA ARG A 113 15.62 6.21 0.33
C ARG A 113 15.59 7.27 -0.75
N TRP A 114 15.05 8.45 -0.48
CA TRP A 114 14.94 9.49 -1.48
C TRP A 114 16.30 10.12 -1.77
N GLY A 115 16.84 9.87 -2.96
CA GLY A 115 17.98 10.60 -3.50
C GLY A 115 17.55 11.87 -4.19
N GLY A 116 16.67 11.76 -5.19
CA GLY A 116 16.18 12.90 -5.97
C GLY A 116 15.84 12.56 -7.41
N LEU A 117 15.40 13.57 -8.16
CA LEU A 117 15.18 13.54 -9.61
C LEU A 117 16.26 14.38 -10.30
N ILE A 118 16.91 13.81 -11.32
CA ILE A 118 17.90 14.53 -12.13
C ILE A 118 17.58 14.35 -13.61
N ASP A 119 17.33 15.44 -14.31
CA ASP A 119 17.14 15.42 -15.77
C ASP A 119 18.43 15.85 -16.49
N LEU A 120 19.06 14.92 -17.18
CA LEU A 120 20.32 15.09 -17.89
C LEU A 120 20.13 15.63 -19.32
N PRO A 121 21.15 16.28 -19.89
CA PRO A 121 21.17 16.58 -21.32
C PRO A 121 21.21 15.29 -22.17
N ALA A 122 20.90 15.40 -23.46
CA ALA A 122 20.96 14.27 -24.38
C ALA A 122 22.38 13.65 -24.45
N GLU A 123 23.41 14.49 -24.41
CA GLU A 123 24.82 14.09 -24.32
C GLU A 123 25.42 14.62 -23.01
N LEU A 124 26.07 13.75 -22.23
CA LEU A 124 26.70 14.11 -20.97
C LEU A 124 28.17 14.50 -21.23
N ASP A 125 28.44 15.80 -21.29
CA ASP A 125 29.81 16.32 -21.37
C ASP A 125 30.50 16.38 -20.00
N ASP A 126 31.81 16.66 -19.96
CA ASP A 126 32.60 16.70 -18.72
C ASP A 126 32.00 17.65 -17.68
N ARG A 127 31.48 18.81 -18.11
CA ARG A 127 30.90 19.82 -17.21
C ARG A 127 29.56 19.35 -16.63
N ALA A 128 28.72 18.73 -17.44
CA ALA A 128 27.47 18.13 -16.98
C ALA A 128 27.75 16.91 -16.07
N GLY A 129 28.82 16.16 -16.32
CA GLY A 129 29.33 15.09 -15.45
C GLY A 129 29.78 15.61 -14.08
N GLU A 130 30.55 16.70 -14.03
CA GLU A 130 30.94 17.38 -12.79
C GLU A 130 29.72 17.86 -11.99
N ALA A 131 28.73 18.46 -12.68
CA ALA A 131 27.49 18.90 -12.06
C ALA A 131 26.68 17.73 -11.47
N LEU A 132 26.56 16.62 -12.22
CA LEU A 132 25.91 15.40 -11.75
C LEU A 132 26.57 14.88 -10.48
N VAL A 133 27.90 14.80 -10.45
CA VAL A 133 28.67 14.33 -9.29
C VAL A 133 28.44 15.24 -8.07
N GLY A 134 28.48 16.56 -8.24
CA GLY A 134 28.24 17.51 -7.14
C GLY A 134 26.83 17.39 -6.56
N ILE A 135 25.83 17.10 -7.41
CA ILE A 135 24.46 16.84 -6.97
C ILE A 135 24.39 15.54 -6.14
N LEU A 136 24.97 14.45 -6.66
CA LEU A 136 24.94 13.15 -5.98
C LEU A 136 25.72 13.16 -4.65
N ALA A 137 26.71 14.04 -4.51
CA ALA A 137 27.45 14.25 -3.26
C ALA A 137 26.64 15.01 -2.19
N GLY A 138 25.49 15.60 -2.55
CA GLY A 138 24.59 16.29 -1.63
C GLY A 138 24.87 17.79 -1.40
N ASP A 139 25.67 18.42 -2.27
CA ASP A 139 26.16 19.79 -2.05
C ASP A 139 25.14 20.90 -2.36
N THR A 140 23.99 20.57 -2.99
CA THR A 140 23.08 21.57 -3.56
C THR A 140 21.90 21.94 -2.66
N GLY A 141 21.48 21.06 -1.75
CA GLY A 141 20.21 21.20 -1.02
C GLY A 141 18.95 21.09 -1.88
N GLU A 142 19.11 20.72 -3.16
CA GLU A 142 18.04 20.53 -4.15
C GLU A 142 17.84 19.04 -4.44
N ASP A 143 16.60 18.62 -4.67
CA ASP A 143 16.26 17.21 -4.90
C ASP A 143 15.50 16.95 -6.21
N GLN A 144 15.25 18.00 -7.00
CA GLN A 144 14.60 17.95 -8.31
C GLN A 144 15.31 18.92 -9.25
N ILE A 145 16.23 18.40 -10.08
CA ILE A 145 17.22 19.20 -10.80
C ILE A 145 17.25 18.85 -12.27
N ALA A 146 17.38 19.86 -13.14
CA ALA A 146 17.72 19.68 -14.55
C ALA A 146 19.13 20.22 -14.82
N ILE A 147 19.92 19.47 -15.61
CA ILE A 147 21.25 19.86 -16.07
C ILE A 147 21.19 20.14 -17.57
N ARG A 148 21.78 21.24 -18.02
CA ARG A 148 21.98 21.61 -19.44
C ARG A 148 23.33 22.29 -19.59
N ALA A 149 23.76 22.49 -20.83
CA ALA A 149 25.05 23.11 -21.15
C ALA A 149 25.25 24.50 -20.51
N ASN A 150 24.17 25.26 -20.31
CA ASN A 150 24.19 26.62 -19.74
C ASN A 150 23.98 26.70 -18.22
N GLY A 151 23.77 25.58 -17.51
CA GLY A 151 23.62 25.60 -16.05
C GLY A 151 22.87 24.41 -15.45
N THR A 152 22.47 24.59 -14.19
CA THR A 152 21.64 23.66 -13.41
C THR A 152 20.42 24.41 -12.88
N TRP A 153 19.22 23.83 -13.01
CA TRP A 153 17.96 24.43 -12.55
C TRP A 153 17.29 23.54 -11.51
N GLY A 154 16.86 24.13 -10.39
CA GLY A 154 16.01 23.46 -9.38
C GLY A 154 14.54 23.70 -9.67
N ALA A 155 13.70 22.70 -9.47
CA ALA A 155 12.26 22.82 -9.66
C ALA A 155 11.60 23.69 -8.58
N ARG A 156 10.67 24.57 -8.98
CA ARG A 156 9.87 25.41 -8.08
C ARG A 156 8.42 25.43 -8.53
N LEU A 157 7.50 25.42 -7.56
CA LEU A 157 6.10 25.69 -7.78
C LEU A 157 5.81 27.13 -7.34
N THR A 158 5.28 27.95 -8.25
CA THR A 158 5.03 29.37 -8.02
C THR A 158 3.57 29.71 -8.29
N ARG A 159 3.04 30.77 -7.67
CA ARG A 159 1.69 31.24 -7.99
C ARG A 159 1.67 31.82 -9.40
N ALA A 160 0.78 31.31 -10.24
CA ALA A 160 0.53 31.89 -11.56
C ALA A 160 0.02 33.32 -11.40
N THR A 161 0.76 34.29 -11.93
CA THR A 161 0.26 35.66 -12.11
C THR A 161 -0.39 35.76 -13.49
N PRO A 162 -1.67 36.16 -13.59
CA PRO A 162 -2.34 36.32 -14.87
C PRO A 162 -1.84 37.60 -15.59
N THR A 163 -0.62 37.54 -16.10
CA THR A 163 -0.02 38.52 -17.02
C THR A 163 1.04 37.76 -17.82
N GLY A 164 0.90 37.71 -19.14
CA GLY A 164 1.72 36.91 -20.08
C GLY A 164 3.19 37.30 -20.21
N GLU A 165 3.92 37.43 -19.10
CA GLU A 165 5.37 37.48 -19.05
C GLU A 165 5.89 36.32 -18.20
N VAL A 166 6.43 35.30 -18.87
CA VAL A 166 7.25 34.27 -18.25
C VAL A 166 8.48 34.96 -17.65
N ARG A 167 8.59 34.98 -16.31
CA ARG A 167 9.81 35.41 -15.64
C ARG A 167 10.85 34.30 -15.72
N THR A 168 11.75 34.39 -16.69
CA THR A 168 13.03 33.67 -16.68
C THR A 168 13.96 34.32 -15.63
N GLY A 169 13.69 34.05 -14.36
CA GLY A 169 14.49 34.53 -13.24
C GLY A 169 15.58 33.55 -12.85
N GLY A 170 16.74 33.62 -13.52
CA GLY A 170 17.95 32.93 -13.04
C GLY A 170 18.47 33.58 -11.76
N VAL A 171 18.57 32.82 -10.68
CA VAL A 171 19.23 33.28 -9.45
C VAL A 171 20.74 33.17 -9.65
N MET A 172 21.38 34.30 -9.92
CA MET A 172 22.83 34.45 -9.76
C MET A 172 23.12 34.68 -8.28
N ALA A 173 23.95 33.81 -7.69
CA ALA A 173 24.45 33.98 -6.33
C ALA A 173 25.22 35.31 -6.19
N GLY A 174 24.70 36.23 -5.37
CA GLY A 174 25.46 37.38 -4.88
C GLY A 174 24.65 38.64 -4.51
N GLY A 175 24.44 38.84 -3.21
CA GLY A 175 24.51 40.17 -2.58
C GLY A 175 23.21 40.95 -2.28
N ALA A 176 22.89 41.02 -0.99
CA ALA A 176 22.22 42.10 -0.23
C ALA A 176 20.75 42.51 -0.55
N MET A 177 19.92 42.38 0.49
CA MET A 177 18.55 42.90 0.68
C MET A 177 18.40 44.40 0.36
N PRO A 178 17.19 44.84 -0.02
CA PRO A 178 16.44 45.66 0.94
C PRO A 178 14.96 45.29 1.11
N THR A 179 14.53 45.57 2.33
CA THR A 179 13.21 45.53 2.96
C THR A 179 12.11 46.33 2.25
N GLY A 180 10.89 45.79 2.21
CA GLY A 180 9.66 46.56 1.97
C GLY A 180 8.44 45.66 1.68
N GLY A 181 7.61 45.40 2.69
CA GLY A 181 6.41 44.56 2.54
C GLY A 181 5.18 45.30 1.98
N VAL A 182 4.22 44.54 1.43
CA VAL A 182 2.79 44.89 1.37
C VAL A 182 1.92 43.61 1.42
N MET A 183 0.83 43.72 2.17
CA MET A 183 -0.18 42.73 2.54
C MET A 183 -1.32 42.56 1.52
N ALA A 184 -1.86 41.34 1.51
CA ALA A 184 -3.27 40.92 1.55
C ALA A 184 -4.33 41.55 0.61
N GLY A 185 -5.00 40.66 -0.14
CA GLY A 185 -6.31 40.89 -0.74
C GLY A 185 -7.13 39.59 -0.71
N GLU A 186 -7.80 39.36 0.41
CA GLU A 186 -8.74 38.27 0.69
C GLU A 186 -10.07 38.53 -0.05
N VAL A 187 -10.57 37.59 -0.85
CA VAL A 187 -11.90 37.74 -1.50
C VAL A 187 -12.96 37.12 -0.60
N ALA A 188 -13.61 37.98 0.20
CA ALA A 188 -14.79 37.66 0.97
C ALA A 188 -16.02 37.46 0.07
N ARG A 189 -16.85 36.46 0.42
CA ARG A 189 -18.20 36.26 -0.13
C ARG A 189 -19.08 37.44 0.27
N THR A 190 -19.77 38.08 -0.68
CA THR A 190 -20.80 39.07 -0.37
C THR A 190 -22.09 38.82 -1.14
N GLY A 191 -23.19 38.76 -0.41
CA GLY A 191 -24.55 38.92 -0.92
C GLY A 191 -25.05 40.36 -0.75
N GLU A 192 -25.83 40.79 -1.74
CA GLU A 192 -26.84 41.86 -1.80
C GLU A 192 -26.49 43.35 -1.54
N ALA A 193 -26.46 44.08 -2.67
CA ALA A 193 -27.18 45.32 -3.05
C ALA A 193 -27.20 46.58 -2.15
N ALA A 194 -26.68 47.71 -2.66
CA ALA A 194 -27.46 48.92 -3.03
C ALA A 194 -26.59 50.11 -3.57
N ALA A 195 -27.02 50.65 -4.71
CA ALA A 195 -27.12 52.06 -5.17
C ALA A 195 -25.92 53.04 -5.28
N ASP A 196 -25.77 53.52 -6.54
CA ASP A 196 -25.53 54.87 -7.07
C ASP A 196 -24.19 55.62 -6.96
N GLY A 197 -23.68 56.04 -8.15
CA GLY A 197 -22.67 57.08 -8.35
C GLY A 197 -21.97 57.00 -9.72
N ALA A 198 -22.37 57.86 -10.67
CA ALA A 198 -22.04 57.76 -12.10
C ALA A 198 -20.70 58.41 -12.55
N THR A 199 -20.02 57.69 -13.47
CA THR A 199 -19.18 58.06 -14.66
C THR A 199 -17.82 58.79 -14.50
N PRO A 200 -16.80 58.57 -15.39
CA PRO A 200 -16.94 58.22 -16.83
C PRO A 200 -16.06 57.07 -17.39
N THR A 201 -16.73 56.22 -18.17
CA THR A 201 -16.36 55.61 -19.47
C THR A 201 -14.88 55.58 -19.90
N GLY A 202 -14.28 54.39 -19.77
CA GLY A 202 -13.22 53.86 -20.61
C GLY A 202 -13.39 52.34 -20.66
N GLY A 203 -14.28 51.86 -21.55
CA GLY A 203 -14.68 50.47 -21.62
C GLY A 203 -13.53 49.55 -22.01
N VAL A 204 -13.14 48.69 -21.08
CA VAL A 204 -12.70 47.34 -21.40
C VAL A 204 -13.94 46.49 -21.16
N ASP A 205 -14.54 45.95 -22.21
CA ASP A 205 -15.70 45.06 -22.10
C ASP A 205 -15.34 43.89 -21.17
N GLU A 206 -15.95 43.84 -19.98
CA GLU A 206 -15.89 42.68 -19.06
C GLU A 206 -16.50 41.40 -19.68
N ALA A 207 -16.98 41.48 -20.93
CA ALA A 207 -17.50 40.36 -21.71
C ALA A 207 -16.47 39.74 -22.70
N SER A 208 -15.22 40.24 -22.78
CA SER A 208 -14.27 39.84 -23.83
C SER A 208 -13.15 38.88 -23.41
N THR A 209 -13.18 38.26 -22.22
CA THR A 209 -12.08 37.42 -21.70
C THR A 209 -12.40 35.94 -21.54
N ALA A 210 -13.64 35.50 -21.82
CA ALA A 210 -14.02 34.09 -21.71
C ALA A 210 -13.67 33.32 -23.01
N TRP A 211 -12.96 32.20 -22.89
CA TRP A 211 -12.71 31.28 -24.00
C TRP A 211 -14.03 30.84 -24.67
N ARG A 212 -14.06 30.81 -26.01
CA ARG A 212 -15.21 30.32 -26.78
C ARG A 212 -14.78 29.27 -27.78
N GLY A 213 -15.42 28.11 -27.71
CA GLY A 213 -15.24 27.01 -28.66
C GLY A 213 -16.16 27.13 -29.88
N ARG A 214 -15.81 26.44 -30.96
CA ARG A 214 -16.63 26.30 -32.18
C ARG A 214 -16.62 24.85 -32.66
N GLY A 215 -17.50 24.51 -33.60
CA GLY A 215 -17.50 23.19 -34.24
C GLY A 215 -17.78 22.06 -33.25
N THR A 216 -17.01 20.96 -33.38
CA THR A 216 -17.22 19.74 -32.58
C THR A 216 -16.13 19.53 -31.53
N ALA A 217 -16.53 19.18 -30.30
CA ALA A 217 -15.61 18.71 -29.26
C ALA A 217 -15.66 17.18 -29.10
N LEU A 218 -14.50 16.55 -28.91
CA LEU A 218 -14.38 15.17 -28.44
C LEU A 218 -13.97 15.17 -26.96
N VAL A 219 -14.77 14.52 -26.10
CA VAL A 219 -14.46 14.38 -24.67
C VAL A 219 -14.28 12.91 -24.32
N THR A 220 -13.07 12.52 -23.94
CA THR A 220 -12.78 11.17 -23.42
C THR A 220 -13.04 11.12 -21.92
N GLY A 221 -13.57 9.99 -21.43
CA GLY A 221 -14.05 9.93 -20.04
C GLY A 221 -15.28 10.82 -19.78
N GLY A 222 -15.93 11.31 -20.85
CA GLY A 222 -17.03 12.28 -20.79
C GLY A 222 -18.28 11.81 -20.03
N THR A 223 -18.42 10.49 -19.80
CA THR A 223 -19.51 9.90 -19.02
C THR A 223 -19.21 9.87 -17.52
N GLY A 224 -17.96 10.12 -17.09
CA GLY A 224 -17.56 10.23 -15.69
C GLY A 224 -18.02 11.53 -15.03
N ALA A 225 -17.92 11.60 -13.70
CA ALA A 225 -18.44 12.73 -12.91
C ALA A 225 -17.87 14.10 -13.35
N LEU A 226 -16.55 14.19 -13.59
CA LEU A 226 -15.90 15.40 -14.11
C LEU A 226 -16.27 15.67 -15.57
N GLY A 227 -16.24 14.62 -16.40
CA GLY A 227 -16.60 14.69 -17.81
C GLY A 227 -17.97 15.35 -18.03
N ARG A 228 -19.00 14.97 -17.26
CA ARG A 228 -20.33 15.57 -17.38
C ARG A 228 -20.36 17.08 -17.10
N GLN A 229 -19.56 17.56 -16.15
CA GLN A 229 -19.47 19.00 -15.86
C GLN A 229 -18.77 19.75 -16.99
N VAL A 230 -17.70 19.17 -17.52
CA VAL A 230 -16.98 19.72 -18.69
C VAL A 230 -17.89 19.81 -19.91
N VAL A 231 -18.72 18.80 -20.16
CA VAL A 231 -19.66 18.81 -21.29
C VAL A 231 -20.64 19.97 -21.20
N ARG A 232 -21.23 20.21 -20.03
CA ARG A 232 -22.13 21.36 -19.81
C ARG A 232 -21.42 22.67 -20.06
N TRP A 233 -20.22 22.82 -19.51
CA TRP A 233 -19.40 24.01 -19.71
C TRP A 233 -19.00 24.24 -21.18
N LEU A 234 -18.69 23.20 -21.94
CA LEU A 234 -18.39 23.31 -23.38
C LEU A 234 -19.61 23.80 -24.17
N VAL A 235 -20.81 23.32 -23.83
CA VAL A 235 -22.06 23.81 -24.44
C VAL A 235 -22.25 25.30 -24.14
N ASP A 236 -22.07 25.71 -22.89
CA ASP A 236 -22.21 27.10 -22.45
C ASP A 236 -21.13 28.01 -23.09
N SER A 237 -19.96 27.43 -23.41
CA SER A 237 -18.84 28.10 -24.06
C SER A 237 -18.96 28.18 -25.59
N GLY A 238 -20.09 27.72 -26.16
CA GLY A 238 -20.42 27.89 -27.58
C GLY A 238 -20.08 26.71 -28.50
N VAL A 239 -19.64 25.56 -27.96
CA VAL A 239 -19.42 24.35 -28.76
C VAL A 239 -20.76 23.80 -29.28
N GLU A 240 -20.83 23.52 -30.58
CA GLU A 240 -22.09 23.18 -31.26
C GLU A 240 -22.45 21.70 -31.11
N ARG A 241 -21.45 20.83 -31.19
CA ARG A 241 -21.59 19.37 -31.15
C ARG A 241 -20.55 18.78 -30.21
N ILE A 242 -20.95 17.79 -29.42
CA ILE A 242 -20.06 17.12 -28.48
C ILE A 242 -20.16 15.61 -28.69
N VAL A 243 -19.01 14.97 -28.91
CA VAL A 243 -18.86 13.52 -28.98
C VAL A 243 -18.23 13.05 -27.67
N LEU A 244 -18.95 12.23 -26.93
CA LEU A 244 -18.48 11.66 -25.67
C LEU A 244 -18.07 10.22 -25.91
N THR A 245 -16.90 9.86 -25.41
CA THR A 245 -16.44 8.48 -25.52
C THR A 245 -15.99 7.89 -24.20
N SER A 246 -16.35 6.62 -24.02
CA SER A 246 -15.91 5.74 -22.95
C SER A 246 -16.06 4.29 -23.42
N ARG A 247 -15.41 3.34 -22.74
CA ARG A 247 -15.50 1.91 -23.05
C ARG A 247 -16.94 1.37 -23.09
N ARG A 248 -17.82 1.90 -22.24
CA ARG A 248 -19.24 1.46 -22.12
C ARG A 248 -20.20 2.23 -23.03
N GLY A 249 -19.76 3.33 -23.66
CA GLY A 249 -20.61 4.17 -24.50
C GLY A 249 -21.92 4.58 -23.82
N ALA A 250 -23.05 4.31 -24.48
CA ALA A 250 -24.39 4.66 -24.01
C ALA A 250 -24.81 3.90 -22.73
N GLU A 251 -24.17 2.77 -22.41
CA GLU A 251 -24.42 2.00 -21.20
C GLU A 251 -23.66 2.55 -19.97
N ALA A 252 -22.85 3.60 -20.14
CA ALA A 252 -22.15 4.22 -19.02
C ALA A 252 -23.14 4.90 -18.06
N PRO A 253 -22.96 4.78 -16.73
CA PRO A 253 -23.81 5.45 -15.75
C PRO A 253 -23.89 6.97 -15.97
N GLY A 254 -25.12 7.49 -16.05
CA GLY A 254 -25.39 8.92 -16.30
C GLY A 254 -25.31 9.37 -17.76
N ALA A 255 -24.99 8.48 -18.71
CA ALA A 255 -24.94 8.83 -20.13
C ALA A 255 -26.34 9.14 -20.70
N ALA A 256 -27.35 8.33 -20.37
CA ALA A 256 -28.73 8.52 -20.83
C ALA A 256 -29.33 9.84 -20.33
N GLU A 257 -29.05 10.21 -19.08
CA GLU A 257 -29.49 11.47 -18.46
C GLU A 257 -28.87 12.67 -19.18
N LEU A 258 -27.57 12.62 -19.47
CA LEU A 258 -26.87 13.69 -20.18
C LEU A 258 -27.36 13.85 -21.62
N VAL A 259 -27.65 12.75 -22.32
CA VAL A 259 -28.24 12.78 -23.67
C VAL A 259 -29.67 13.33 -23.64
N ALA A 260 -30.45 12.99 -22.61
CA ALA A 260 -31.80 13.55 -22.44
C ALA A 260 -31.76 15.06 -22.13
N GLU A 261 -30.78 15.51 -21.33
CA GLU A 261 -30.57 16.92 -20.96
C GLU A 261 -30.14 17.76 -22.17
N LEU A 262 -29.15 17.30 -22.94
CA LEU A 262 -28.48 18.10 -23.97
C LEU A 262 -28.95 17.79 -25.41
N GLY A 263 -29.79 16.77 -25.58
CA GLY A 263 -30.44 16.42 -26.84
C GLY A 263 -29.46 16.14 -27.98
N SER A 264 -29.79 16.63 -29.19
CA SER A 264 -29.04 16.37 -30.42
C SER A 264 -27.62 16.94 -30.45
N ARG A 265 -27.24 17.76 -29.45
CA ARG A 265 -25.88 18.32 -29.33
C ARG A 265 -24.88 17.28 -28.86
N VAL A 266 -25.32 16.21 -28.19
CA VAL A 266 -24.43 15.20 -27.60
C VAL A 266 -24.61 13.84 -28.29
N ARG A 267 -23.49 13.25 -28.72
CA ARG A 267 -23.42 11.88 -29.24
C ARG A 267 -22.49 11.06 -28.36
N VAL A 268 -23.00 10.00 -27.75
CA VAL A 268 -22.18 9.07 -26.94
C VAL A 268 -21.76 7.88 -27.80
N VAL A 269 -20.46 7.57 -27.82
CA VAL A 269 -19.89 6.48 -28.62
C VAL A 269 -19.02 5.58 -27.73
N ALA A 270 -19.23 4.27 -27.82
CA ALA A 270 -18.37 3.28 -27.19
C ALA A 270 -17.03 3.22 -27.92
N CYS A 271 -15.94 3.59 -27.27
CA CYS A 271 -14.57 3.45 -27.78
C CYS A 271 -13.60 3.42 -26.60
N ASP A 272 -12.63 2.50 -26.66
CA ASP A 272 -11.45 2.52 -25.80
C ASP A 272 -10.40 3.42 -26.45
N VAL A 273 -10.03 4.50 -25.78
CA VAL A 273 -9.05 5.48 -26.32
C VAL A 273 -7.63 4.92 -26.34
N ALA A 274 -7.38 3.84 -25.60
CA ALA A 274 -6.14 3.08 -25.68
C ALA A 274 -6.10 2.13 -26.89
N ASP A 275 -7.22 1.93 -27.59
CA ASP A 275 -7.24 1.25 -28.88
C ASP A 275 -7.10 2.28 -30.00
N ARG A 276 -5.89 2.35 -30.57
CA ARG A 276 -5.54 3.35 -31.60
C ARG A 276 -6.40 3.21 -32.85
N GLU A 277 -6.74 2.00 -33.26
CA GLU A 277 -7.55 1.77 -34.47
C GLU A 277 -9.01 2.17 -34.24
N ALA A 278 -9.58 1.79 -33.09
CA ALA A 278 -10.92 2.20 -32.70
C ALA A 278 -11.04 3.73 -32.57
N LEU A 279 -10.02 4.39 -31.99
CA LEU A 279 -9.98 5.84 -31.87
C LEU A 279 -9.86 6.53 -33.23
N ALA A 280 -9.02 6.00 -34.15
CA ALA A 280 -8.92 6.51 -35.51
C ALA A 280 -10.27 6.40 -36.26
N ALA A 281 -10.95 5.26 -36.12
CA ALA A 281 -12.28 5.05 -36.70
C ALA A 281 -13.32 6.03 -36.11
N LEU A 282 -13.27 6.31 -34.82
CA LEU A 282 -14.12 7.32 -34.18
C LEU A 282 -13.84 8.72 -34.73
N LEU A 283 -12.57 9.14 -34.79
CA LEU A 283 -12.17 10.45 -35.28
C LEU A 283 -12.59 10.69 -36.74
N ALA A 284 -12.53 9.67 -37.59
CA ALA A 284 -13.02 9.75 -38.97
C ALA A 284 -14.53 10.08 -39.07
N THR A 285 -15.31 9.86 -38.00
CA THR A 285 -16.73 10.26 -37.93
C THR A 285 -16.95 11.71 -37.48
N ILE A 286 -15.89 12.47 -37.23
CA ILE A 286 -15.92 13.84 -36.69
C ILE A 286 -15.15 14.79 -37.63
N PRO A 287 -15.72 15.16 -38.79
CA PRO A 287 -15.00 15.93 -39.82
C PRO A 287 -14.72 17.39 -39.46
N ASP A 288 -15.30 17.90 -38.37
CA ASP A 288 -15.20 19.30 -37.91
C ASP A 288 -14.79 19.34 -36.43
N LEU A 289 -13.77 18.55 -36.10
CA LEU A 289 -13.18 18.48 -34.76
C LEU A 289 -12.35 19.74 -34.51
N ARG A 290 -12.70 20.48 -33.47
CA ARG A 290 -12.02 21.71 -33.04
C ARG A 290 -11.51 21.66 -31.61
N THR A 291 -12.07 20.79 -30.78
CA THR A 291 -11.69 20.69 -29.37
C THR A 291 -11.53 19.25 -28.95
N VAL A 292 -10.43 18.94 -28.28
CA VAL A 292 -10.22 17.65 -27.63
C VAL A 292 -10.09 17.90 -26.13
N VAL A 293 -10.86 17.18 -25.33
CA VAL A 293 -10.69 17.13 -23.88
C VAL A 293 -10.46 15.70 -23.46
N HIS A 294 -9.26 15.42 -22.95
CA HIS A 294 -8.90 14.11 -22.44
C HIS A 294 -9.07 14.07 -20.92
N ALA A 295 -10.19 13.49 -20.47
CA ALA A 295 -10.52 13.29 -19.04
C ALA A 295 -10.71 11.81 -18.69
N ALA A 296 -10.24 10.89 -19.55
CA ALA A 296 -10.21 9.47 -19.25
C ALA A 296 -9.17 9.17 -18.17
N GLY A 297 -9.50 8.23 -17.29
CA GLY A 297 -8.62 7.79 -16.21
C GLY A 297 -9.28 6.69 -15.39
N VAL A 298 -8.44 5.90 -14.74
CA VAL A 298 -8.82 4.90 -13.75
C VAL A 298 -7.88 5.11 -12.56
N LEU A 299 -8.41 5.01 -11.34
CA LEU A 299 -7.59 4.92 -10.13
C LEU A 299 -7.42 3.45 -9.77
N ASP A 300 -6.21 3.12 -9.35
CA ASP A 300 -5.86 1.85 -8.75
C ASP A 300 -4.78 2.11 -7.72
N ASP A 301 -5.17 2.85 -6.68
CA ASP A 301 -4.28 3.36 -5.64
C ASP A 301 -3.78 2.21 -4.75
N ASP A 302 -2.48 2.19 -4.50
CA ASP A 302 -1.80 1.28 -3.58
C ASP A 302 -0.39 1.81 -3.28
N LEU A 303 0.23 1.31 -2.21
CA LEU A 303 1.62 1.59 -1.91
C LEU A 303 2.54 1.01 -2.99
N LEU A 304 3.67 1.67 -3.23
CA LEU A 304 4.66 1.25 -4.22
C LEU A 304 5.17 -0.18 -3.97
N GLU A 305 5.25 -0.59 -2.70
CA GLU A 305 5.65 -1.95 -2.31
C GLU A 305 4.65 -3.05 -2.76
N SER A 306 3.38 -2.71 -2.93
CA SER A 306 2.30 -3.64 -3.32
C SER A 306 1.84 -3.48 -4.77
N LEU A 307 2.40 -2.50 -5.49
CA LEU A 307 1.98 -2.16 -6.83
C LEU A 307 2.55 -3.15 -7.85
N THR A 308 1.67 -3.85 -8.59
CA THR A 308 2.10 -4.81 -9.61
C THR A 308 2.24 -4.16 -11.00
N PRO A 309 3.10 -4.70 -11.89
CA PRO A 309 3.21 -4.25 -13.26
C PRO A 309 1.88 -4.14 -14.02
N GLU A 310 0.98 -5.11 -13.83
CA GLU A 310 -0.33 -5.13 -14.49
C GLU A 310 -1.21 -3.96 -14.07
N ARG A 311 -1.17 -3.59 -12.77
CA ARG A 311 -1.91 -2.45 -12.22
C ARG A 311 -1.35 -1.12 -12.72
N ILE A 312 -0.02 -1.00 -12.78
CA ILE A 312 0.67 0.17 -13.38
C ILE A 312 0.22 0.35 -14.83
N ARG A 313 0.34 -0.70 -15.65
CA ARG A 313 -0.05 -0.65 -17.07
C ARG A 313 -1.52 -0.31 -17.26
N ALA A 314 -2.41 -0.81 -16.39
CA ALA A 314 -3.83 -0.50 -16.47
C ALA A 314 -4.14 0.99 -16.26
N VAL A 315 -3.47 1.64 -15.30
CA VAL A 315 -3.61 3.09 -15.04
C VAL A 315 -2.99 3.92 -16.16
N MET A 316 -1.77 3.57 -16.58
CA MET A 316 -1.06 4.25 -17.67
C MET A 316 -1.86 4.18 -18.98
N ARG A 317 -2.38 3.01 -19.34
CA ARG A 317 -3.13 2.77 -20.58
C ARG A 317 -4.33 3.70 -20.74
N ALA A 318 -5.13 3.87 -19.69
CA ALA A 318 -6.35 4.67 -19.77
C ALA A 318 -6.09 6.16 -19.98
N LYS A 319 -4.90 6.64 -19.56
CA LYS A 319 -4.59 8.06 -19.40
C LYS A 319 -3.44 8.48 -20.33
N ALA A 320 -2.25 7.95 -20.11
CA ALA A 320 -1.06 8.23 -20.92
C ALA A 320 -1.21 7.75 -22.37
N ASP A 321 -1.48 6.46 -22.60
CA ASP A 321 -1.55 5.91 -23.97
C ASP A 321 -2.71 6.53 -24.76
N GLY A 322 -3.86 6.71 -24.11
CA GLY A 322 -5.01 7.39 -24.72
C GLY A 322 -4.70 8.83 -25.13
N ALA A 323 -3.92 9.57 -24.34
CA ALA A 323 -3.49 10.92 -24.68
C ALA A 323 -2.47 10.93 -25.85
N ARG A 324 -1.53 9.97 -25.89
CA ARG A 324 -0.58 9.81 -27.01
C ARG A 324 -1.31 9.52 -28.32
N HIS A 325 -2.25 8.58 -28.33
CA HIS A 325 -3.02 8.28 -29.53
C HIS A 325 -3.83 9.48 -30.01
N LEU A 326 -4.45 10.24 -29.10
CA LEU A 326 -5.13 11.48 -29.45
C LEU A 326 -4.16 12.48 -30.08
N HIS A 327 -2.95 12.64 -29.51
CA HIS A 327 -1.95 13.53 -30.07
C HIS A 327 -1.55 13.14 -31.49
N GLU A 328 -1.17 11.89 -31.71
CA GLU A 328 -0.75 11.37 -33.02
C GLU A 328 -1.86 11.49 -34.07
N LEU A 329 -3.08 11.05 -33.72
CA LEU A 329 -4.20 10.97 -34.66
C LEU A 329 -4.84 12.33 -34.95
N THR A 330 -4.59 13.34 -34.13
CA THR A 330 -5.02 14.73 -34.36
C THR A 330 -3.91 15.62 -34.88
N ASN A 331 -2.71 15.07 -35.15
CA ASN A 331 -1.65 15.83 -35.79
C ASN A 331 -2.11 16.32 -37.18
N GLY A 332 -1.90 17.61 -37.47
CA GLY A 332 -2.40 18.27 -38.66
C GLY A 332 -3.89 18.65 -38.64
N THR A 333 -4.61 18.37 -37.54
CA THR A 333 -5.97 18.90 -37.33
C THR A 333 -5.88 20.29 -36.70
N ASP A 334 -6.56 21.28 -37.30
CA ASP A 334 -6.65 22.64 -36.74
C ASP A 334 -7.60 22.65 -35.55
N LEU A 335 -7.04 22.58 -34.33
CA LEU A 335 -7.77 22.57 -33.06
C LEU A 335 -7.70 23.95 -32.39
N ASP A 336 -8.82 24.39 -31.83
CA ASP A 336 -8.91 25.56 -30.96
C ASP A 336 -8.42 25.25 -29.53
N ALA A 337 -8.52 24.00 -29.09
CA ALA A 337 -8.04 23.56 -27.79
C ALA A 337 -7.77 22.04 -27.75
N PHE A 338 -6.68 21.66 -27.07
CA PHE A 338 -6.37 20.27 -26.73
C PHE A 338 -6.08 20.22 -25.22
N VAL A 339 -7.07 19.82 -24.44
CA VAL A 339 -7.06 19.93 -22.98
C VAL A 339 -6.78 18.56 -22.36
N LEU A 340 -5.70 18.47 -21.59
CA LEU A 340 -5.34 17.29 -20.81
C LEU A 340 -5.73 17.52 -19.35
N PHE A 341 -6.61 16.67 -18.82
CA PHE A 341 -6.97 16.72 -17.40
C PHE A 341 -5.93 15.93 -16.62
N SER A 342 -4.86 16.61 -16.21
CA SER A 342 -3.83 16.10 -15.31
C SER A 342 -4.29 16.21 -13.83
N SER A 343 -3.39 15.96 -12.89
CA SER A 343 -3.66 16.00 -11.45
C SER A 343 -2.48 16.58 -10.68
N ALA A 344 -2.77 17.29 -9.59
CA ALA A 344 -1.75 17.74 -8.64
C ALA A 344 -0.87 16.58 -8.14
N ALA A 345 -1.37 15.33 -8.12
CA ALA A 345 -0.56 14.15 -7.80
C ALA A 345 0.64 13.97 -8.76
N GLY A 346 0.52 14.33 -10.04
CA GLY A 346 1.66 14.33 -10.97
C GLY A 346 2.67 15.46 -10.70
N THR A 347 2.20 16.60 -10.17
CA THR A 347 3.01 17.80 -9.94
C THR A 347 3.75 17.78 -8.62
N VAL A 348 3.08 17.44 -7.51
CA VAL A 348 3.66 17.43 -6.16
C VAL A 348 3.80 16.04 -5.55
N GLY A 349 3.24 15.00 -6.19
CA GLY A 349 3.15 13.67 -5.62
C GLY A 349 1.92 13.51 -4.70
N ASN A 350 1.44 12.28 -4.58
CA ASN A 350 0.55 11.88 -3.52
C ASN A 350 0.89 10.43 -3.13
N ALA A 351 1.06 10.15 -1.84
CA ALA A 351 1.33 8.80 -1.38
C ALA A 351 0.21 7.85 -1.86
N GLY A 352 0.55 6.59 -2.13
CA GLY A 352 -0.29 5.53 -2.68
C GLY A 352 -0.81 5.76 -4.10
N GLN A 353 -0.33 6.80 -4.80
CA GLN A 353 -0.77 7.12 -6.16
C GLN A 353 0.37 7.08 -7.17
N GLY A 354 1.35 6.17 -7.01
CA GLY A 354 2.55 6.10 -7.86
C GLY A 354 2.28 6.00 -9.36
N SER A 355 1.46 5.04 -9.78
CA SER A 355 1.07 4.86 -11.20
C SER A 355 0.24 6.02 -11.73
N TYR A 356 -0.64 6.59 -10.90
CA TYR A 356 -1.48 7.72 -11.28
C TYR A 356 -0.65 9.01 -11.43
N ALA A 357 0.26 9.30 -10.49
CA ALA A 357 1.18 10.43 -10.57
C ALA A 357 2.05 10.35 -11.82
N ALA A 358 2.62 9.18 -12.12
CA ALA A 358 3.37 8.93 -13.35
C ALA A 358 2.52 9.21 -14.60
N ALA A 359 1.30 8.65 -14.68
CA ALA A 359 0.42 8.87 -15.81
C ALA A 359 0.06 10.35 -16.02
N ASN A 360 -0.14 11.11 -14.95
CA ASN A 360 -0.42 12.54 -15.03
C ASN A 360 0.79 13.37 -15.46
N ALA A 361 1.99 13.02 -14.99
CA ALA A 361 3.21 13.69 -15.43
C ALA A 361 3.50 13.45 -16.92
N VAL A 362 3.14 12.27 -17.46
CA VAL A 362 3.15 12.03 -18.92
C VAL A 362 2.25 13.01 -19.67
N LEU A 363 1.05 13.31 -19.15
CA LEU A 363 0.14 14.28 -19.77
C LEU A 363 0.75 15.69 -19.77
N ASP A 364 1.39 16.08 -18.67
CA ASP A 364 2.06 17.37 -18.55
C ASP A 364 3.21 17.48 -19.57
N GLY A 365 4.04 16.43 -19.69
CA GLY A 365 5.10 16.33 -20.69
C GLY A 365 4.57 16.34 -22.13
N LEU A 366 3.44 15.65 -22.39
CA LEU A 366 2.80 15.63 -23.71
C LEU A 366 2.26 17.02 -24.11
N ALA A 367 1.76 17.81 -23.16
CA ALA A 367 1.35 19.19 -23.45
C ALA A 367 2.55 20.04 -23.88
N GLN A 368 3.69 19.91 -23.19
CA GLN A 368 4.92 20.61 -23.56
C GLN A 368 5.44 20.16 -24.94
N LEU A 369 5.49 18.85 -25.19
CA LEU A 369 5.87 18.30 -26.50
C LEU A 369 4.99 18.87 -27.63
N ARG A 370 3.67 18.85 -27.46
CA ARG A 370 2.73 19.41 -28.45
C ARG A 370 3.00 20.88 -28.73
N ARG A 371 3.26 21.69 -27.70
CA ARG A 371 3.56 23.12 -27.84
C ARG A 371 4.89 23.35 -28.54
N ALA A 372 5.90 22.53 -28.27
CA ALA A 372 7.19 22.58 -28.97
C ALA A 372 7.03 22.28 -30.48
N GLU A 373 6.05 21.44 -30.86
CA GLU A 373 5.68 21.18 -32.26
C GLU A 373 4.79 22.27 -32.88
N GLY A 374 4.46 23.34 -32.15
CA GLY A 374 3.58 24.41 -32.59
C GLY A 374 2.09 24.06 -32.58
N LEU A 375 1.70 22.97 -31.92
CA LEU A 375 0.32 22.55 -31.75
C LEU A 375 -0.27 23.11 -30.44
N VAL A 376 -1.58 23.37 -30.41
CA VAL A 376 -2.26 23.75 -29.17
C VAL A 376 -2.26 22.59 -28.17
N ALA A 377 -2.01 22.90 -26.90
CA ALA A 377 -2.17 22.01 -25.77
C ALA A 377 -2.21 22.76 -24.43
N THR A 378 -3.08 22.33 -23.53
CA THR A 378 -3.14 22.83 -22.15
C THR A 378 -3.31 21.63 -21.23
N SER A 379 -2.34 21.38 -20.36
CA SER A 379 -2.50 20.44 -19.25
C SER A 379 -2.88 21.20 -17.99
N VAL A 380 -3.94 20.74 -17.32
CA VAL A 380 -4.34 21.29 -16.03
C VAL A 380 -4.19 20.24 -14.95
N ALA A 381 -3.26 20.46 -14.03
CA ALA A 381 -3.04 19.61 -12.86
C ALA A 381 -4.09 19.96 -11.79
N TRP A 382 -5.18 19.20 -11.75
CA TRP A 382 -6.29 19.46 -10.84
C TRP A 382 -6.00 19.00 -9.41
N GLY A 383 -6.31 19.86 -8.43
CA GLY A 383 -6.50 19.47 -7.03
C GLY A 383 -7.81 18.71 -6.82
N ALA A 384 -8.15 18.39 -5.56
CA ALA A 384 -9.38 17.67 -5.23
C ALA A 384 -10.65 18.51 -5.52
N TRP A 385 -11.71 17.87 -6.04
CA TRP A 385 -13.01 18.50 -6.30
C TRP A 385 -14.04 17.96 -5.27
N ALA A 386 -14.77 18.85 -4.60
CA ALA A 386 -15.60 18.50 -3.42
C ALA A 386 -16.81 17.59 -3.71
N GLN A 387 -17.33 17.59 -4.95
CA GLN A 387 -18.64 17.01 -5.28
C GLN A 387 -18.60 16.04 -6.47
N SER A 388 -17.45 15.88 -7.13
CA SER A 388 -17.34 15.11 -8.38
C SER A 388 -15.90 14.70 -8.65
N GLY A 389 -15.69 13.52 -9.24
CA GLY A 389 -14.37 13.04 -9.64
C GLY A 389 -13.89 11.86 -8.80
N MET A 390 -12.70 11.35 -9.14
CA MET A 390 -12.18 10.11 -8.57
C MET A 390 -11.72 10.27 -7.09
N ALA A 391 -11.53 11.51 -6.61
CA ALA A 391 -11.17 11.84 -5.22
C ALA A 391 -12.37 12.13 -4.29
N ALA A 392 -13.62 12.03 -4.78
CA ALA A 392 -14.82 12.43 -4.03
C ALA A 392 -15.12 11.55 -2.78
N GLY A 393 -14.44 10.40 -2.64
CA GLY A 393 -14.57 9.49 -1.50
C GLY A 393 -13.71 9.86 -0.28
N VAL A 394 -12.57 10.54 -0.48
CA VAL A 394 -11.51 10.68 0.54
C VAL A 394 -11.51 12.06 1.21
N ALA A 395 -12.04 13.10 0.56
CA ALA A 395 -12.08 14.47 1.10
C ALA A 395 -13.43 15.16 0.82
N ARG A 396 -14.51 14.69 1.48
CA ARG A 396 -15.90 15.17 1.24
C ARG A 396 -16.17 16.64 1.65
N SER A 397 -15.21 17.36 2.24
CA SER A 397 -15.43 18.71 2.80
C SER A 397 -14.41 19.78 2.43
N GLN A 398 -13.36 19.50 1.64
CA GLN A 398 -12.25 20.45 1.40
C GLN A 398 -11.83 20.61 -0.08
N GLY A 399 -12.59 20.09 -1.04
CA GLY A 399 -12.26 20.24 -2.47
C GLY A 399 -12.87 21.49 -3.13
N MET A 400 -12.33 21.88 -4.29
CA MET A 400 -12.88 22.96 -5.10
C MET A 400 -14.26 22.57 -5.66
N ASP A 401 -15.19 23.53 -5.75
CA ASP A 401 -16.46 23.29 -6.43
C ASP A 401 -16.31 23.29 -7.96
N ALA A 402 -17.15 22.53 -8.65
CA ALA A 402 -17.03 22.34 -10.09
C ALA A 402 -17.18 23.65 -10.90
N ARG A 403 -17.95 24.62 -10.41
CA ARG A 403 -18.15 25.89 -11.12
C ARG A 403 -16.88 26.72 -11.07
N SER A 404 -16.24 26.84 -9.91
CA SER A 404 -14.97 27.54 -9.74
C SER A 404 -13.87 26.88 -10.58
N ALA A 405 -13.79 25.55 -10.60
CA ALA A 405 -12.81 24.82 -11.39
C ALA A 405 -13.00 25.05 -12.91
N LEU A 406 -14.24 25.02 -13.41
CA LEU A 406 -14.53 25.28 -14.83
C LEU A 406 -14.34 26.76 -15.21
N ALA A 407 -14.59 27.69 -14.30
CA ALA A 407 -14.25 29.10 -14.50
C ALA A 407 -12.73 29.29 -14.64
N ALA A 408 -11.95 28.63 -13.78
CA ALA A 408 -10.49 28.61 -13.88
C ALA A 408 -10.03 27.99 -15.21
N LEU A 409 -10.64 26.88 -15.66
CA LEU A 409 -10.33 26.29 -16.98
C LEU A 409 -10.53 27.31 -18.11
N GLY A 410 -11.63 28.08 -18.09
CA GLY A 410 -11.89 29.12 -19.09
C GLY A 410 -10.82 30.22 -19.11
N LEU A 411 -10.32 30.63 -17.94
CA LEU A 411 -9.24 31.61 -17.83
C LEU A 411 -7.90 31.07 -18.34
N VAL A 412 -7.57 29.83 -17.97
CA VAL A 412 -6.33 29.14 -18.39
C VAL A 412 -6.30 29.01 -19.91
N LEU A 413 -7.41 28.61 -20.53
CA LEU A 413 -7.50 28.51 -21.99
C LEU A 413 -7.45 29.88 -22.69
N ALA A 414 -8.04 30.92 -22.09
CA ALA A 414 -7.97 32.27 -22.63
C ALA A 414 -6.56 32.88 -22.55
N ALA A 415 -5.79 32.50 -21.54
CA ALA A 415 -4.39 32.90 -21.36
C ALA A 415 -3.38 32.08 -22.20
N ASP A 416 -3.85 31.06 -22.92
CA ASP A 416 -3.03 30.14 -23.72
C ASP A 416 -1.92 29.42 -22.92
N GLU A 417 -2.20 29.14 -21.64
CA GLU A 417 -1.26 28.47 -20.76
C GLU A 417 -1.02 27.01 -21.19
N THR A 418 0.24 26.58 -21.13
CA THR A 418 0.63 25.21 -21.49
C THR A 418 0.40 24.24 -20.34
N MET A 419 0.80 24.62 -19.13
CA MET A 419 0.77 23.75 -17.95
C MET A 419 0.49 24.60 -16.70
N VAL A 420 -0.56 24.25 -15.96
CA VAL A 420 -0.90 24.97 -14.72
C VAL A 420 -1.53 24.03 -13.72
N MET A 421 -1.21 24.20 -12.44
CA MET A 421 -1.89 23.53 -11.34
C MET A 421 -3.02 24.41 -10.83
N VAL A 422 -4.24 23.85 -10.76
CA VAL A 422 -5.42 24.52 -10.22
C VAL A 422 -5.93 23.72 -9.03
N ALA A 423 -5.71 24.25 -7.83
CA ALA A 423 -6.07 23.61 -6.59
C ALA A 423 -6.47 24.65 -5.53
N ASP A 424 -7.44 24.28 -4.68
CA ASP A 424 -7.80 25.05 -3.49
C ASP A 424 -7.03 24.44 -2.30
N ILE A 425 -5.93 25.08 -1.90
CA ILE A 425 -4.99 24.54 -0.92
C ILE A 425 -4.75 25.59 0.17
N ASP A 426 -4.99 25.20 1.42
CA ASP A 426 -4.42 25.88 2.58
C ASP A 426 -2.94 25.51 2.69
N TRP A 427 -2.07 26.37 2.16
CA TRP A 427 -0.63 26.16 2.11
C TRP A 427 0.03 26.04 3.49
N ALA A 428 -0.55 26.64 4.54
CA ALA A 428 -0.01 26.53 5.89
C ALA A 428 -0.21 25.10 6.43
N THR A 429 -1.44 24.59 6.32
CA THR A 429 -1.78 23.23 6.75
C THR A 429 -1.13 22.18 5.85
N PHE A 430 -1.17 22.38 4.53
CA PHE A 430 -0.59 21.47 3.56
C PHE A 430 0.94 21.38 3.68
N GLY A 431 1.63 22.52 3.74
CA GLY A 431 3.09 22.59 3.85
C GLY A 431 3.62 21.88 5.09
N ALA A 432 3.01 22.13 6.26
CA ALA A 432 3.41 21.49 7.51
C ALA A 432 3.28 19.96 7.47
N ARG A 433 2.24 19.43 6.81
CA ARG A 433 2.05 17.97 6.66
C ARG A 433 3.00 17.39 5.62
N PHE A 434 3.11 18.05 4.47
CA PHE A 434 3.88 17.58 3.33
C PHE A 434 5.39 17.54 3.62
N THR A 435 5.89 18.51 4.39
CA THR A 435 7.31 18.63 4.73
C THR A 435 7.70 17.99 6.07
N ALA A 436 6.76 17.30 6.74
CA ALA A 436 6.99 16.71 8.06
C ALA A 436 8.12 15.68 8.05
N ALA A 437 8.14 14.78 7.06
CA ALA A 437 9.15 13.73 6.95
C ALA A 437 10.45 14.21 6.27
N ARG A 438 10.36 15.17 5.34
CA ARG A 438 11.50 15.72 4.60
C ARG A 438 11.22 17.13 4.07
N PRO A 439 12.24 18.00 3.96
CA PRO A 439 12.07 19.29 3.31
C PRO A 439 11.69 19.12 1.83
N SER A 440 10.98 20.11 1.27
CA SER A 440 10.58 20.15 -0.14
C SER A 440 10.94 21.51 -0.76
N PRO A 441 12.13 21.64 -1.38
CA PRO A 441 12.54 22.85 -2.10
C PRO A 441 11.51 23.29 -3.16
N LEU A 442 10.81 22.33 -3.77
CA LEU A 442 9.73 22.57 -4.74
C LEU A 442 8.66 23.54 -4.22
N LEU A 443 8.30 23.46 -2.93
CA LEU A 443 7.25 24.28 -2.32
C LEU A 443 7.77 25.54 -1.64
N GLY A 444 9.09 25.76 -1.62
CA GLY A 444 9.73 26.82 -0.81
C GLY A 444 9.13 28.21 -1.05
N GLU A 445 8.89 28.59 -2.31
CA GLU A 445 8.32 29.91 -2.64
C GLU A 445 6.87 30.09 -2.18
N LEU A 446 6.08 29.01 -2.12
CA LEU A 446 4.68 29.06 -1.70
C LEU A 446 4.53 29.11 -0.18
N LEU A 447 5.49 28.52 0.53
CA LEU A 447 5.54 28.52 1.99
C LEU A 447 6.24 29.78 2.55
N GLY A 448 7.03 30.47 1.72
CA GLY A 448 7.73 31.73 2.04
C GLY A 448 9.02 31.54 2.85
N ASP A 449 9.88 32.58 2.89
CA ASP A 449 11.19 32.59 3.59
C ASP A 449 11.12 32.29 5.10
N GLY A 450 9.92 32.24 5.68
CA GLY A 450 9.68 31.77 7.06
C GLY A 450 9.71 30.24 7.21
N SER A 451 10.02 29.50 6.13
CA SER A 451 10.13 28.03 6.09
C SER A 451 11.48 27.50 5.58
N GLY A 452 12.47 28.38 5.36
CA GLY A 452 13.86 28.01 5.67
C GLY A 452 13.95 27.72 7.17
N PRO A 453 14.94 26.95 7.68
CA PRO A 453 14.92 26.50 9.06
C PRO A 453 14.69 27.71 9.96
N THR A 454 13.50 27.78 10.56
CA THR A 454 13.38 28.48 11.83
C THR A 454 14.49 27.84 12.65
N GLU A 455 15.47 28.61 13.12
CA GLU A 455 16.17 28.21 14.35
C GLU A 455 15.07 27.67 15.25
N PRO A 456 15.15 26.41 15.70
CA PRO A 456 14.00 25.68 16.20
C PRO A 456 13.38 26.45 17.36
N THR A 457 12.40 27.28 17.07
CA THR A 457 11.57 27.92 18.08
C THR A 457 10.51 26.90 18.42
N GLY A 458 10.91 25.92 19.23
CA GLY A 458 10.02 25.07 20.02
C GLY A 458 9.59 23.74 19.42
N GLY A 459 10.12 23.31 18.28
CA GLY A 459 10.14 21.89 17.90
C GLY A 459 11.36 21.26 18.56
N GLU A 460 11.18 20.64 19.72
CA GLU A 460 12.26 19.96 20.42
C GLU A 460 12.90 18.90 19.48
N PRO A 461 14.25 18.88 19.29
CA PRO A 461 14.91 17.87 18.45
C PRO A 461 14.58 16.44 18.89
N ALA A 462 14.84 15.43 18.05
CA ALA A 462 14.72 14.01 18.41
C ALA A 462 15.40 13.68 19.77
N ASP A 463 16.56 14.30 20.01
CA ASP A 463 17.27 14.25 21.30
C ASP A 463 16.47 14.89 22.45
N ALA A 464 15.68 15.91 22.19
CA ALA A 464 14.87 16.59 23.20
C ALA A 464 13.55 15.86 23.51
N PHE A 465 12.91 15.18 22.55
CA PHE A 465 11.82 14.26 22.87
C PHE A 465 12.31 13.11 23.77
N ALA A 466 13.45 12.49 23.43
CA ALA A 466 14.10 11.49 24.27
C ALA A 466 14.50 12.06 25.65
N THR A 467 15.17 13.22 25.70
CA THR A 467 15.56 13.90 26.95
C THR A 467 14.36 14.25 27.83
N ARG A 468 13.24 14.69 27.23
CA ARG A 468 12.00 15.00 27.93
C ARG A 468 11.38 13.74 28.53
N LEU A 469 11.36 12.64 27.78
CA LEU A 469 10.89 11.35 28.30
C LEU A 469 11.81 10.86 29.42
N GLU A 470 13.13 10.96 29.29
CA GLU A 470 14.09 10.55 30.34
C GLU A 470 13.87 11.29 31.67
N ALA A 471 13.47 12.56 31.62
CA ALA A 471 13.19 13.40 32.78
C ALA A 471 11.83 13.13 33.47
N MET A 472 10.94 12.35 32.85
CA MET A 472 9.60 12.03 33.36
C MET A 472 9.58 10.72 34.15
N ALA A 473 8.61 10.54 35.06
CA ALA A 473 8.36 9.24 35.68
C ALA A 473 7.68 8.28 34.67
N ASP A 474 7.88 6.96 34.79
CA ASP A 474 7.40 5.96 33.82
C ASP A 474 5.91 6.08 33.47
N ARG A 475 5.06 6.35 34.47
CA ARG A 475 3.61 6.52 34.29
C ARG A 475 3.25 7.80 33.54
N GLU A 476 4.04 8.85 33.72
CA GLU A 476 3.85 10.15 33.05
C GLU A 476 4.38 10.12 31.61
N ARG A 477 5.47 9.37 31.36
CA ARG A 477 5.98 9.09 30.00
C ARG A 477 4.93 8.37 29.15
N ALA A 478 4.41 7.25 29.65
CA ALA A 478 3.44 6.45 28.90
C ALA A 478 2.20 7.25 28.49
N ALA A 479 1.67 8.07 29.41
CA ALA A 479 0.54 8.96 29.12
C ALA A 479 0.88 10.03 28.07
N THR A 480 2.08 10.63 28.17
CA THR A 480 2.52 11.69 27.23
C THR A 480 2.69 11.15 25.81
N VAL A 481 3.31 9.98 25.64
CA VAL A 481 3.47 9.36 24.31
C VAL A 481 2.13 8.89 23.76
N LEU A 482 1.25 8.35 24.60
CA LEU A 482 -0.09 7.95 24.19
C LEU A 482 -0.93 9.13 23.68
N ASP A 483 -0.92 10.26 24.40
CA ASP A 483 -1.65 11.46 23.95
C ASP A 483 -1.06 12.04 22.66
N LEU A 484 0.26 11.95 22.47
CA LEU A 484 0.91 12.33 21.21
C LEU A 484 0.40 11.45 20.05
N VAL A 485 0.44 10.12 20.21
CA VAL A 485 -0.05 9.18 19.19
C VAL A 485 -1.53 9.44 18.89
N ARG A 486 -2.39 9.54 19.91
CA ARG A 486 -3.83 9.82 19.73
C ARG A 486 -4.10 11.14 19.02
N SER A 487 -3.29 12.17 19.28
CA SER A 487 -3.40 13.46 18.60
C SER A 487 -3.05 13.36 17.11
N HIS A 488 -2.00 12.61 16.75
CA HIS A 488 -1.66 12.38 15.35
C HIS A 488 -2.69 11.49 14.63
N VAL A 489 -3.23 10.48 15.31
CA VAL A 489 -4.31 9.62 14.81
C VAL A 489 -5.57 10.43 14.52
N ALA A 490 -5.98 11.28 15.47
CA ALA A 490 -7.11 12.19 15.26
C ALA A 490 -6.89 13.13 14.08
N ALA A 491 -5.67 13.68 13.93
CA ALA A 491 -5.34 14.60 12.86
C ALA A 491 -5.31 13.95 11.45
N VAL A 492 -4.96 12.66 11.35
CA VAL A 492 -5.02 11.88 10.09
C VAL A 492 -6.48 11.58 9.73
N LEU A 493 -7.31 11.20 10.70
CA LEU A 493 -8.73 10.92 10.51
C LEU A 493 -9.62 12.17 10.37
N GLY A 494 -9.04 13.37 10.46
CA GLY A 494 -9.77 14.64 10.38
C GLY A 494 -10.63 14.96 11.61
N HIS A 495 -10.35 14.34 12.75
CA HIS A 495 -10.97 14.64 14.04
C HIS A 495 -10.25 15.80 14.74
N THR A 496 -11.03 16.69 15.37
CA THR A 496 -10.50 17.84 16.12
C THR A 496 -10.15 17.55 17.57
N ALA A 497 -10.55 16.38 18.10
CA ALA A 497 -10.35 15.98 19.50
C ALA A 497 -9.67 14.61 19.58
N SER A 498 -8.54 14.53 20.30
CA SER A 498 -7.80 13.28 20.53
C SER A 498 -8.53 12.35 21.49
N GLU A 499 -9.42 12.87 22.34
CA GLU A 499 -10.23 12.09 23.28
C GLU A 499 -11.25 11.18 22.60
N ALA A 500 -11.57 11.45 21.33
CA ALA A 500 -12.45 10.61 20.52
C ALA A 500 -11.79 9.30 20.06
N ILE A 501 -10.46 9.20 20.16
CA ILE A 501 -9.69 8.01 19.77
C ILE A 501 -9.56 7.08 20.98
N ASP A 502 -10.16 5.90 20.88
CA ASP A 502 -10.01 4.83 21.87
C ASP A 502 -8.59 4.24 21.78
N PRO A 503 -7.78 4.30 22.86
CA PRO A 503 -6.39 3.86 22.85
C PRO A 503 -6.21 2.35 22.61
N ALA A 504 -7.22 1.53 22.95
CA ALA A 504 -7.17 0.07 22.83
C ALA A 504 -7.78 -0.43 21.51
N ARG A 505 -8.41 0.44 20.72
CA ARG A 505 -9.12 0.04 19.52
C ARG A 505 -8.17 -0.12 18.32
N PRO A 506 -8.31 -1.17 17.51
CA PRO A 506 -7.44 -1.37 16.36
C PRO A 506 -7.57 -0.25 15.31
N PHE A 507 -6.44 0.13 14.70
CA PHE A 507 -6.38 1.15 13.64
C PHE A 507 -7.37 0.88 12.50
N GLN A 508 -7.48 -0.39 12.08
CA GLN A 508 -8.38 -0.81 11.00
C GLN A 508 -9.86 -0.54 11.32
N GLU A 509 -10.26 -0.61 12.59
CA GLU A 509 -11.65 -0.38 12.99
C GLU A 509 -12.01 1.09 13.14
N ILE A 510 -11.01 1.96 13.29
CA ILE A 510 -11.18 3.42 13.39
C ILE A 510 -10.99 4.12 12.04
N GLY A 511 -10.82 3.35 10.95
CA GLY A 511 -10.81 3.87 9.59
C GLY A 511 -9.42 4.06 8.98
N PHE A 512 -8.38 3.44 9.53
CA PHE A 512 -7.07 3.40 8.88
C PHE A 512 -7.01 2.36 7.77
N ASP A 513 -6.31 2.75 6.71
CA ASP A 513 -5.93 1.99 5.53
C ASP A 513 -4.42 2.14 5.28
N SER A 514 -3.91 1.54 4.20
CA SER A 514 -2.48 1.57 3.87
C SER A 514 -1.91 2.98 3.61
N LEU A 515 -2.76 3.94 3.23
CA LEU A 515 -2.38 5.33 2.93
C LEU A 515 -2.28 6.18 4.20
N THR A 516 -3.30 6.11 5.04
CA THR A 516 -3.34 6.78 6.35
C THR A 516 -2.28 6.22 7.32
N ALA A 517 -1.89 4.96 7.14
CA ALA A 517 -0.74 4.34 7.81
C ALA A 517 0.57 5.12 7.59
N VAL A 518 0.88 5.41 6.33
CA VAL A 518 2.09 6.11 5.91
C VAL A 518 2.06 7.56 6.39
N GLU A 519 0.90 8.21 6.35
CA GLU A 519 0.75 9.57 6.89
C GLU A 519 0.99 9.63 8.40
N LEU A 520 0.42 8.70 9.17
CA LEU A 520 0.64 8.61 10.61
C LEU A 520 2.09 8.32 10.94
N ARG A 521 2.71 7.36 10.25
CA ARG A 521 4.15 7.05 10.37
C ARG A 521 5.00 8.30 10.17
N ASN A 522 4.82 9.00 9.05
CA ASN A 522 5.58 10.22 8.72
C ASN A 522 5.44 11.30 9.80
N ARG A 523 4.23 11.51 10.32
CA ARG A 523 3.95 12.47 11.39
C ARG A 523 4.62 12.08 12.71
N LEU A 524 4.59 10.80 13.08
CA LEU A 524 5.21 10.30 14.31
C LEU A 524 6.73 10.34 14.23
N THR A 525 7.32 9.94 13.11
CA THR A 525 8.77 10.06 12.88
C THR A 525 9.22 11.51 13.02
N ALA A 526 8.48 12.46 12.43
CA ALA A 526 8.77 13.88 12.54
C ALA A 526 8.68 14.41 13.98
N ALA A 527 7.66 13.98 14.73
CA ALA A 527 7.41 14.47 16.09
C ALA A 527 8.33 13.85 17.15
N THR A 528 8.85 12.65 16.89
CA THR A 528 9.57 11.85 17.90
C THR A 528 11.01 11.53 17.53
N GLY A 529 11.38 11.66 16.26
CA GLY A 529 12.67 11.23 15.72
C GLY A 529 12.83 9.71 15.59
N VAL A 530 11.84 8.92 16.01
CA VAL A 530 11.86 7.45 15.90
C VAL A 530 11.55 7.05 14.47
N ARG A 531 12.44 6.27 13.85
CA ARG A 531 12.17 5.68 12.53
C ARG A 531 11.18 4.53 12.65
N LEU A 532 10.00 4.72 12.09
CA LEU A 532 8.94 3.71 12.05
C LEU A 532 8.84 3.10 10.65
N PRO A 533 8.75 1.77 10.50
CA PRO A 533 8.48 1.13 9.20
C PRO A 533 7.06 1.43 8.70
N ALA A 534 6.80 1.25 7.40
CA ALA A 534 5.46 1.40 6.82
C ALA A 534 4.44 0.42 7.43
N SER A 535 4.92 -0.74 7.92
CA SER A 535 4.14 -1.76 8.60
C SER A 535 3.79 -1.43 10.06
N ALA A 536 4.29 -0.33 10.64
CA ALA A 536 4.21 -0.08 12.08
C ALA A 536 2.79 -0.11 12.65
N ILE A 537 1.77 0.32 11.89
CA ILE A 537 0.38 0.25 12.36
C ILE A 537 -0.22 -1.17 12.34
N TYR A 538 0.42 -2.11 11.64
CA TYR A 538 0.04 -3.52 11.59
C TYR A 538 0.80 -4.29 12.68
N ASP A 539 2.08 -3.97 12.87
CA ASP A 539 2.93 -4.52 13.92
C ASP A 539 2.46 -4.06 15.31
N TYR A 540 1.99 -2.81 15.41
CA TYR A 540 1.44 -2.19 16.61
C TYR A 540 0.00 -1.73 16.34
N PRO A 541 -0.99 -2.63 16.40
CA PRO A 541 -2.31 -2.40 15.83
C PRO A 541 -3.20 -1.40 16.56
N THR A 542 -2.78 -0.87 17.72
CA THR A 542 -3.56 0.08 18.52
C THR A 542 -2.73 1.33 18.84
N PRO A 543 -3.37 2.49 19.09
CA PRO A 543 -2.67 3.70 19.55
C PRO A 543 -1.80 3.47 20.78
N GLU A 544 -2.26 2.62 21.71
CA GLU A 544 -1.50 2.23 22.90
C GLU A 544 -0.24 1.42 22.57
N ALA A 545 -0.37 0.38 21.72
CA ALA A 545 0.78 -0.44 21.31
C ALA A 545 1.83 0.38 20.54
N LEU A 546 1.38 1.29 19.68
CA LEU A 546 2.26 2.16 18.91
C LEU A 546 2.97 3.18 19.83
N ALA A 547 2.27 3.72 20.83
CA ALA A 547 2.87 4.62 21.82
C ALA A 547 3.94 3.93 22.67
N GLU A 548 3.71 2.67 23.07
CA GLU A 548 4.72 1.88 23.78
C GLU A 548 5.97 1.63 22.94
N HIS A 549 5.81 1.31 21.66
CA HIS A 549 6.93 1.11 20.74
C HIS A 549 7.73 2.41 20.53
N VAL A 550 7.04 3.51 20.22
CA VAL A 550 7.68 4.83 20.05
C VAL A 550 8.43 5.26 21.31
N CYS A 551 7.84 5.05 22.50
CA CYS A 551 8.51 5.35 23.78
C CYS A 551 9.79 4.52 23.97
N ARG A 552 9.75 3.23 23.62
CA ARG A 552 10.87 2.30 23.76
C ARG A 552 12.04 2.65 22.83
N GLU A 553 11.74 2.95 21.57
CA GLU A 553 12.72 3.36 20.57
C GLU A 553 13.32 4.72 20.92
N ALA A 554 12.49 5.71 21.32
CA ALA A 554 12.94 7.05 21.67
C ALA A 554 13.91 7.06 22.87
N LEU A 555 13.69 6.19 23.86
CA LEU A 555 14.55 6.09 25.05
C LEU A 555 15.82 5.24 24.82
N GLY A 556 16.02 4.70 23.61
CA GLY A 556 17.12 3.75 23.34
C GLY A 556 17.06 2.48 24.20
N VAL A 557 15.89 2.18 24.80
CA VAL A 557 15.62 0.95 25.57
C VAL A 557 15.31 -0.22 24.63
N GLY A 558 15.21 0.06 23.33
CA GLY A 558 15.35 -0.92 22.25
C GLY A 558 16.74 -1.52 22.29
N GLY A 559 16.92 -2.58 23.09
CA GLY A 559 18.04 -3.48 22.93
C GLY A 559 18.11 -3.86 21.45
N ARG A 560 19.28 -3.62 20.83
CA ARG A 560 19.63 -4.11 19.49
C ARG A 560 18.84 -5.37 19.20
N ILE A 561 17.90 -5.31 18.26
CA ILE A 561 17.52 -6.52 17.52
C ILE A 561 18.85 -7.08 17.04
N PRO A 562 19.30 -8.26 17.51
CA PRO A 562 20.51 -8.83 16.98
C PRO A 562 20.24 -9.04 15.50
N ALA A 563 21.04 -8.38 14.65
CA ALA A 563 21.07 -8.68 13.21
C ALA A 563 21.03 -10.21 13.04
N PRO A 564 20.28 -10.73 12.04
CA PRO A 564 20.10 -12.16 11.87
C PRO A 564 21.46 -12.84 11.96
N ALA A 565 21.65 -13.61 13.03
CA ALA A 565 22.85 -14.40 13.17
C ALA A 565 22.82 -15.36 11.99
N ALA A 566 23.90 -15.35 11.19
CA ALA A 566 24.08 -16.29 10.10
C ALA A 566 23.70 -17.70 10.59
N PRO A 567 22.97 -18.49 9.77
CA PRO A 567 22.51 -19.81 10.16
C PRO A 567 23.67 -20.59 10.76
N ARG A 568 23.56 -20.92 12.05
CA ARG A 568 24.53 -21.79 12.71
C ARG A 568 24.41 -23.17 12.08
N PRO A 569 25.53 -23.92 11.94
CA PRO A 569 25.46 -25.30 11.50
C PRO A 569 24.47 -26.04 12.38
N VAL A 570 23.52 -26.74 11.75
CA VAL A 570 22.45 -27.49 12.40
C VAL A 570 23.11 -28.54 13.29
N ASP A 571 23.21 -28.24 14.58
CA ASP A 571 23.61 -29.21 15.58
C ASP A 571 22.43 -30.19 15.74
N ASP A 572 22.70 -31.48 15.92
CA ASP A 572 21.68 -32.52 16.19
C ASP A 572 21.13 -32.38 17.63
N GLU A 573 20.93 -31.13 18.08
CA GLU A 573 20.50 -30.82 19.43
C GLU A 573 19.11 -31.42 19.68
N PRO A 574 18.93 -32.13 20.83
CA PRO A 574 17.63 -32.63 21.22
C PRO A 574 16.63 -31.49 21.49
N ILE A 575 15.37 -31.72 21.12
CA ILE A 575 14.28 -30.78 21.37
C ILE A 575 13.53 -31.21 22.63
N ALA A 576 13.33 -30.28 23.57
CA ALA A 576 12.55 -30.50 24.78
C ALA A 576 11.08 -30.16 24.53
N ILE A 577 10.19 -31.03 24.98
CA ILE A 577 8.75 -30.73 25.11
C ILE A 577 8.57 -30.16 26.52
N ILE A 578 8.13 -28.91 26.62
CA ILE A 578 7.99 -28.18 27.88
C ILE A 578 6.52 -27.92 28.27
N GLY A 579 5.61 -28.05 27.30
CA GLY A 579 4.17 -27.95 27.50
C GLY A 579 3.43 -28.88 26.55
N MET A 580 2.25 -29.34 26.96
CA MET A 580 1.36 -30.15 26.13
C MET A 580 -0.10 -29.96 26.56
N SER A 581 -1.00 -29.96 25.59
CA SER A 581 -2.45 -29.85 25.77
C SER A 581 -3.15 -30.63 24.66
N CYS A 582 -4.36 -31.12 24.92
CA CYS A 582 -5.11 -31.89 23.94
C CYS A 582 -6.60 -31.96 24.24
N ARG A 583 -7.40 -32.22 23.20
CA ARG A 583 -8.78 -32.72 23.29
C ARG A 583 -8.91 -33.99 22.48
N PHE A 584 -9.45 -35.03 23.09
CA PHE A 584 -9.71 -36.32 22.44
C PHE A 584 -11.08 -36.88 22.85
N PRO A 585 -11.64 -37.84 22.09
CA PRO A 585 -12.90 -38.48 22.40
C PRO A 585 -12.91 -39.13 23.80
N GLY A 586 -14.12 -39.30 24.36
CA GLY A 586 -14.30 -39.91 25.68
C GLY A 586 -14.08 -38.95 26.85
N GLY A 587 -14.36 -37.66 26.65
CA GLY A 587 -14.22 -36.61 27.67
C GLY A 587 -12.78 -36.26 28.01
N VAL A 588 -11.83 -36.50 27.10
CA VAL A 588 -10.42 -36.17 27.34
C VAL A 588 -10.19 -34.69 27.08
N SER A 589 -9.98 -33.94 28.15
CA SER A 589 -9.70 -32.50 28.10
C SER A 589 -8.24 -32.15 28.38
N SER A 590 -7.43 -33.12 28.80
CA SER A 590 -6.05 -32.91 29.19
C SER A 590 -5.17 -34.16 28.93
N PRO A 591 -3.85 -34.02 28.88
CA PRO A 591 -2.93 -35.15 28.78
C PRO A 591 -3.09 -36.16 29.93
N GLU A 592 -3.47 -35.71 31.12
CA GLU A 592 -3.73 -36.58 32.27
C GLU A 592 -5.01 -37.38 32.09
N ASP A 593 -6.07 -36.79 31.52
CA ASP A 593 -7.30 -37.51 31.18
C ASP A 593 -7.03 -38.58 30.12
N LEU A 594 -6.20 -38.26 29.12
CA LEU A 594 -5.75 -39.22 28.11
C LEU A 594 -5.02 -40.40 28.76
N TRP A 595 -4.10 -40.11 29.68
CA TRP A 595 -3.38 -41.15 30.41
C TRP A 595 -4.33 -42.01 31.25
N GLY A 596 -5.31 -41.41 31.92
CA GLY A 596 -6.35 -42.12 32.66
C GLY A 596 -7.19 -43.03 31.78
N LEU A 597 -7.65 -42.53 30.62
CA LEU A 597 -8.39 -43.31 29.62
C LEU A 597 -7.60 -44.55 29.17
N LEU A 598 -6.31 -44.38 28.85
CA LEU A 598 -5.44 -45.47 28.41
C LEU A 598 -5.15 -46.48 29.53
N ALA A 599 -4.87 -46.01 30.75
CA ALA A 599 -4.56 -46.86 31.89
C ALA A 599 -5.75 -47.71 32.35
N GLU A 600 -6.96 -47.17 32.23
CA GLU A 600 -8.21 -47.86 32.58
C GLU A 600 -8.75 -48.73 31.43
N GLY A 601 -8.18 -48.63 30.23
CA GLY A 601 -8.65 -49.36 29.05
C GLY A 601 -10.06 -48.94 28.62
N ARG A 602 -10.44 -47.67 28.83
CA ARG A 602 -11.74 -47.14 28.44
C ARG A 602 -11.83 -47.01 26.91
N ASP A 603 -12.98 -47.41 26.37
CA ASP A 603 -13.29 -47.28 24.94
C ASP A 603 -13.97 -45.93 24.67
N ALA A 604 -13.39 -45.14 23.77
CA ALA A 604 -13.85 -43.80 23.42
C ALA A 604 -14.69 -43.77 22.13
N VAL A 605 -14.96 -44.92 21.52
CA VAL A 605 -15.79 -45.02 20.32
C VAL A 605 -17.27 -44.89 20.70
N SER A 606 -17.95 -43.90 20.12
CA SER A 606 -19.37 -43.62 20.30
C SER A 606 -20.13 -43.75 18.99
N GLU A 607 -21.46 -43.65 19.05
CA GLU A 607 -22.29 -43.43 17.85
C GLU A 607 -22.00 -42.04 17.24
N PHE A 608 -22.45 -41.83 16.00
CA PHE A 608 -22.32 -40.55 15.30
C PHE A 608 -22.93 -39.37 16.06
N PRO A 609 -22.31 -38.17 15.97
CA PRO A 609 -22.74 -36.98 16.68
C PRO A 609 -24.09 -36.45 16.14
N ALA A 610 -24.97 -36.04 17.05
CA ALA A 610 -26.30 -35.51 16.71
C ALA A 610 -26.34 -33.97 16.57
N ASP A 611 -25.26 -33.29 16.93
CA ASP A 611 -25.14 -31.82 16.99
C ASP A 611 -24.57 -31.20 15.69
N ARG A 612 -24.14 -32.01 14.72
CA ARG A 612 -23.52 -31.54 13.46
C ARG A 612 -24.48 -31.43 12.28
N GLY A 613 -25.78 -31.67 12.50
CA GLY A 613 -26.80 -31.59 11.45
C GLY A 613 -26.74 -32.73 10.42
N TRP A 614 -26.08 -33.85 10.76
CA TRP A 614 -26.01 -35.03 9.89
C TRP A 614 -27.38 -35.72 9.81
N ASN A 615 -27.78 -36.18 8.62
CA ASN A 615 -28.99 -36.98 8.46
C ASN A 615 -28.75 -38.44 8.88
N LEU A 616 -28.67 -38.69 10.18
CA LEU A 616 -28.33 -40.00 10.75
C LEU A 616 -29.30 -41.12 10.32
N ALA A 617 -30.54 -40.80 9.97
CA ALA A 617 -31.54 -41.77 9.53
C ALA A 617 -31.25 -42.34 8.13
N GLU A 618 -30.65 -41.53 7.25
CA GLU A 618 -30.31 -41.94 5.87
C GLU A 618 -28.83 -42.29 5.71
N LEU A 619 -27.99 -41.88 6.67
CA LEU A 619 -26.54 -42.02 6.57
C LEU A 619 -26.06 -43.47 6.67
N TYR A 620 -26.82 -44.37 7.32
CA TYR A 620 -26.42 -45.77 7.43
C TYR A 620 -27.10 -46.70 6.44
N ASP A 621 -26.31 -47.54 5.78
CA ASP A 621 -26.79 -48.72 5.08
C ASP A 621 -25.78 -49.89 5.22
N PRO A 622 -26.23 -51.11 5.54
CA PRO A 622 -25.34 -52.27 5.59
C PRO A 622 -24.75 -52.66 4.22
N ASP A 623 -25.32 -52.19 3.11
CA ASP A 623 -24.79 -52.38 1.75
C ASP A 623 -23.75 -51.30 1.42
N PRO A 624 -22.44 -51.64 1.34
CA PRO A 624 -21.39 -50.68 1.01
C PRO A 624 -21.49 -50.12 -0.41
N ASP A 625 -22.29 -50.75 -1.29
CA ASP A 625 -22.46 -50.31 -2.68
C ASP A 625 -23.58 -49.24 -2.82
N ARG A 626 -24.34 -48.95 -1.75
CA ARG A 626 -25.37 -47.90 -1.74
C ARG A 626 -24.71 -46.50 -1.70
N PRO A 627 -24.88 -45.65 -2.73
CA PRO A 627 -24.29 -44.32 -2.76
C PRO A 627 -24.81 -43.41 -1.63
N GLY A 628 -23.92 -42.58 -1.08
CA GLY A 628 -24.29 -41.58 -0.06
C GLY A 628 -24.60 -42.16 1.33
N SER A 629 -24.21 -43.41 1.59
CA SER A 629 -24.37 -44.06 2.89
C SER A 629 -23.05 -44.64 3.41
N SER A 630 -22.99 -44.91 4.71
CA SER A 630 -21.90 -45.58 5.40
C SER A 630 -22.40 -46.87 6.04
N TYR A 631 -21.60 -47.93 5.95
CA TYR A 631 -21.89 -49.19 6.64
C TYR A 631 -21.42 -49.21 8.10
N VAL A 632 -20.86 -48.09 8.59
CA VAL A 632 -20.41 -47.91 9.97
C VAL A 632 -21.28 -46.82 10.63
N ARG A 633 -21.52 -46.95 11.93
CA ARG A 633 -22.30 -45.97 12.73
C ARG A 633 -21.52 -45.34 13.89
N ALA A 634 -20.25 -45.71 14.02
CA ALA A 634 -19.45 -45.41 15.19
C ALA A 634 -18.08 -44.87 14.83
N GLY A 635 -17.55 -44.01 15.70
CA GLY A 635 -16.25 -43.36 15.58
C GLY A 635 -15.89 -42.66 16.89
N GLY A 636 -14.72 -42.02 16.94
CA GLY A 636 -14.34 -41.16 18.07
C GLY A 636 -14.71 -39.71 17.77
N PHE A 637 -15.55 -39.08 18.59
CA PHE A 637 -15.98 -37.69 18.38
C PHE A 637 -15.68 -36.83 19.60
N LEU A 638 -15.44 -35.54 19.38
CA LEU A 638 -15.34 -34.53 20.43
C LEU A 638 -16.74 -34.06 20.83
N ASP A 639 -17.04 -34.09 22.13
CA ASP A 639 -18.37 -33.77 22.66
C ASP A 639 -18.76 -32.30 22.42
N ASP A 640 -17.83 -31.37 22.61
CA ASP A 640 -18.09 -29.91 22.56
C ASP A 640 -17.38 -29.22 21.38
N ALA A 641 -17.17 -29.90 20.24
CA ALA A 641 -16.34 -29.33 19.17
C ALA A 641 -16.91 -28.04 18.53
N ALA A 642 -18.21 -27.75 18.71
CA ALA A 642 -18.81 -26.49 18.25
C ALA A 642 -18.68 -25.35 19.27
N ALA A 643 -18.36 -25.64 20.54
CA ALA A 643 -18.23 -24.66 21.60
C ALA A 643 -16.96 -23.82 21.40
N PHE A 644 -17.06 -22.52 21.71
CA PHE A 644 -15.95 -21.59 21.64
C PHE A 644 -16.32 -20.30 22.40
N ASP A 645 -15.37 -19.72 23.13
CA ASP A 645 -15.51 -18.38 23.71
C ASP A 645 -14.84 -17.33 22.80
N PRO A 646 -15.58 -16.70 21.87
CA PRO A 646 -14.98 -15.74 20.95
C PRO A 646 -14.58 -14.44 21.64
N GLY A 647 -15.26 -14.05 22.73
CA GLY A 647 -14.99 -12.81 23.44
C GLY A 647 -13.61 -12.84 24.11
N PHE A 648 -13.23 -14.00 24.67
CA PHE A 648 -11.91 -14.19 25.28
C PHE A 648 -10.76 -13.97 24.29
N PHE A 649 -10.93 -14.38 23.03
CA PHE A 649 -9.91 -14.24 21.97
C PHE A 649 -10.05 -12.95 21.14
N GLY A 650 -10.94 -12.03 21.50
CA GLY A 650 -11.17 -10.79 20.74
C GLY A 650 -11.83 -11.01 19.38
N ILE A 651 -12.55 -12.12 19.21
CA ILE A 651 -13.20 -12.51 17.95
C ILE A 651 -14.69 -12.10 18.01
N SER A 652 -15.19 -11.51 16.92
CA SER A 652 -16.61 -11.14 16.86
C SER A 652 -17.52 -12.37 16.77
N PRO A 653 -18.74 -12.36 17.33
CA PRO A 653 -19.67 -13.49 17.20
C PRO A 653 -19.98 -13.87 15.74
N ARG A 654 -19.94 -12.89 14.82
CA ARG A 654 -20.16 -13.11 13.39
C ARG A 654 -18.99 -13.87 12.75
N GLU A 655 -17.77 -13.48 13.07
CA GLU A 655 -16.57 -14.18 12.60
C GLU A 655 -16.51 -15.59 13.19
N ALA A 656 -16.77 -15.74 14.49
CA ALA A 656 -16.75 -17.02 15.17
C ALA A 656 -17.67 -18.07 14.51
N LEU A 657 -18.86 -17.66 14.05
CA LEU A 657 -19.78 -18.55 13.31
C LEU A 657 -19.23 -19.02 11.96
N ALA A 658 -18.36 -18.23 11.32
CA ALA A 658 -17.73 -18.57 10.04
C ALA A 658 -16.42 -19.36 10.22
N MET A 659 -15.85 -19.42 11.43
CA MET A 659 -14.60 -20.10 11.70
C MET A 659 -14.78 -21.63 11.75
N ASP A 660 -13.86 -22.35 11.11
CA ASP A 660 -13.76 -23.80 11.25
C ASP A 660 -13.54 -24.17 12.74
N PRO A 661 -14.31 -25.13 13.31
CA PRO A 661 -14.10 -25.67 14.65
C PRO A 661 -12.64 -26.04 14.96
N GLN A 662 -11.88 -26.50 13.97
CA GLN A 662 -10.46 -26.81 14.12
C GLN A 662 -9.66 -25.58 14.55
N GLN A 663 -9.90 -24.40 13.94
CA GLN A 663 -9.22 -23.16 14.31
C GLN A 663 -9.58 -22.70 15.72
N ARG A 664 -10.84 -22.88 16.13
CA ARG A 664 -11.35 -22.51 17.46
C ARG A 664 -10.66 -23.35 18.55
N LEU A 665 -10.65 -24.67 18.36
CA LEU A 665 -10.00 -25.60 19.28
C LEU A 665 -8.48 -25.40 19.35
N LEU A 666 -7.84 -25.07 18.23
CA LEU A 666 -6.41 -24.76 18.22
C LEU A 666 -6.07 -23.54 19.09
N LEU A 667 -6.92 -22.51 19.10
CA LEU A 667 -6.73 -21.33 19.96
C LEU A 667 -6.76 -21.70 21.45
N GLU A 668 -7.78 -22.47 21.86
CA GLU A 668 -7.94 -22.92 23.24
C GLU A 668 -6.78 -23.81 23.68
N VAL A 669 -6.45 -24.82 22.85
CA VAL A 669 -5.40 -25.79 23.18
C VAL A 669 -4.01 -25.13 23.15
N ALA A 670 -3.75 -24.16 22.26
CA ALA A 670 -2.51 -23.39 22.27
C ALA A 670 -2.38 -22.52 23.53
N TRP A 671 -3.45 -21.83 23.95
CA TRP A 671 -3.47 -21.06 25.20
C TRP A 671 -3.09 -21.96 26.39
N GLU A 672 -3.74 -23.11 26.51
CA GLU A 672 -3.46 -24.08 27.57
C GLU A 672 -2.04 -24.64 27.51
N ALA A 673 -1.48 -24.87 26.32
CA ALA A 673 -0.11 -25.35 26.19
C ALA A 673 0.89 -24.38 26.86
N PHE A 674 0.68 -23.07 26.67
CA PHE A 674 1.47 -22.03 27.32
C PHE A 674 1.27 -22.00 28.83
N GLU A 675 0.02 -22.01 29.31
CA GLU A 675 -0.25 -21.99 30.75
C GLU A 675 0.34 -23.19 31.48
N ARG A 676 0.29 -24.38 30.86
CA ARG A 676 0.85 -25.62 31.40
C ARG A 676 2.37 -25.63 31.40
N ALA A 677 3.00 -24.83 30.54
CA ALA A 677 4.42 -24.54 30.58
C ALA A 677 4.77 -23.40 31.58
N HIS A 678 3.79 -22.88 32.32
CA HIS A 678 3.92 -21.72 33.21
C HIS A 678 4.34 -20.43 32.48
N MET A 679 3.94 -20.30 31.21
CA MET A 679 4.19 -19.11 30.40
C MET A 679 2.90 -18.33 30.22
N SER A 680 2.95 -17.02 30.47
CA SER A 680 1.82 -16.13 30.18
C SER A 680 1.83 -15.81 28.67
N PRO A 681 0.75 -16.08 27.92
CA PRO A 681 0.70 -15.74 26.49
C PRO A 681 0.98 -14.25 26.21
N ALA A 682 0.57 -13.35 27.11
CA ALA A 682 0.83 -11.91 27.00
C ALA A 682 2.34 -11.57 27.00
N THR A 683 3.16 -12.39 27.65
CA THR A 683 4.63 -12.20 27.71
C THR A 683 5.36 -12.72 26.46
N LEU A 684 4.65 -13.45 25.59
CA LEU A 684 5.20 -14.00 24.35
C LEU A 684 4.95 -13.10 23.14
N LYS A 685 4.23 -12.00 23.31
CA LYS A 685 4.00 -11.01 22.25
C LYS A 685 5.34 -10.40 21.80
N GLY A 686 5.60 -10.41 20.50
CA GLY A 686 6.87 -10.00 19.89
C GLY A 686 8.00 -11.02 20.02
N SER A 687 7.72 -12.22 20.56
CA SER A 687 8.74 -13.27 20.67
C SER A 687 8.89 -14.03 19.35
N ARG A 688 10.09 -14.53 19.09
CA ARG A 688 10.41 -15.44 17.98
C ARG A 688 9.89 -16.85 18.23
N THR A 689 8.60 -16.96 18.55
CA THR A 689 7.92 -18.24 18.77
C THR A 689 7.28 -18.69 17.47
N GLY A 690 7.67 -19.86 16.96
CA GLY A 690 7.07 -20.43 15.75
C GLY A 690 5.75 -21.14 16.02
N VAL A 691 4.93 -21.31 14.99
CA VAL A 691 3.65 -22.01 15.02
C VAL A 691 3.57 -22.99 13.84
N PHE A 692 3.50 -24.27 14.13
CA PHE A 692 3.47 -25.34 13.15
C PHE A 692 2.24 -26.21 13.40
N VAL A 693 1.28 -26.17 12.48
CA VAL A 693 -0.01 -26.85 12.62
C VAL A 693 -0.22 -27.84 11.49
N GLY A 694 -0.44 -29.09 11.85
CA GLY A 694 -0.93 -30.12 10.92
C GLY A 694 -2.45 -30.10 10.82
N THR A 695 -2.98 -30.12 9.60
CA THR A 695 -4.43 -30.28 9.35
C THR A 695 -4.68 -31.38 8.33
N ASN A 696 -5.93 -31.79 8.16
CA ASN A 696 -6.35 -32.72 7.12
C ASN A 696 -7.69 -32.28 6.50
N GLY A 697 -7.63 -31.48 5.44
CA GLY A 697 -8.83 -31.00 4.74
C GLY A 697 -9.74 -30.07 5.55
N GLN A 698 -10.68 -29.42 4.85
CA GLN A 698 -11.51 -28.32 5.38
C GLN A 698 -12.96 -28.49 4.92
N ASP A 699 -13.65 -29.47 5.51
CA ASP A 699 -15.02 -29.83 5.10
C ASP A 699 -16.09 -28.86 5.64
N TYR A 700 -15.74 -28.03 6.64
CA TYR A 700 -16.61 -26.98 7.16
C TYR A 700 -16.95 -25.92 6.10
N ALA A 701 -16.04 -25.63 5.18
CA ALA A 701 -16.27 -24.68 4.08
C ALA A 701 -17.47 -25.08 3.19
N ALA A 702 -17.67 -26.39 3.01
CA ALA A 702 -18.79 -26.92 2.23
C ALA A 702 -20.16 -26.68 2.91
N LEU A 703 -20.19 -26.66 4.25
CA LEU A 703 -21.38 -26.30 5.03
C LEU A 703 -21.59 -24.78 5.05
N ALA A 704 -20.50 -24.02 5.13
CA ALA A 704 -20.54 -22.56 5.22
C ALA A 704 -20.96 -21.88 3.90
N SER A 705 -20.85 -22.58 2.76
CA SER A 705 -21.35 -22.13 1.44
C SER A 705 -22.88 -22.03 1.35
N GLY A 706 -23.62 -22.56 2.34
CA GLY A 706 -25.08 -22.42 2.49
C GLY A 706 -25.51 -21.46 3.62
N ALA A 707 -24.57 -20.74 4.25
CA ALA A 707 -24.83 -19.86 5.39
C ALA A 707 -25.55 -18.55 4.98
N PRO A 708 -26.31 -17.91 5.88
CA PRO A 708 -26.98 -16.64 5.60
C PRO A 708 -26.01 -15.52 5.18
N GLN A 709 -26.47 -14.59 4.32
CA GLN A 709 -25.74 -13.43 3.77
C GLN A 709 -24.99 -12.59 4.84
N SER A 710 -25.36 -12.70 6.12
CA SER A 710 -24.72 -12.00 7.23
C SER A 710 -23.30 -12.45 7.59
N ALA A 711 -22.77 -13.52 6.97
CA ALA A 711 -21.38 -13.99 7.14
C ALA A 711 -20.46 -13.65 5.95
N GLU A 712 -20.95 -12.94 4.92
CA GLU A 712 -20.17 -12.48 3.78
C GLU A 712 -18.94 -11.67 4.24
N GLY A 713 -17.74 -12.09 3.83
CA GLY A 713 -16.46 -11.48 4.20
C GLY A 713 -15.56 -12.31 5.13
N TYR A 714 -16.13 -13.13 6.03
CA TYR A 714 -15.34 -13.94 6.98
C TYR A 714 -15.15 -15.40 6.56
N LEU A 715 -15.89 -15.87 5.55
CA LEU A 715 -15.80 -17.27 5.09
C LEU A 715 -14.41 -17.64 4.56
N GLY A 716 -13.73 -16.70 3.88
CA GLY A 716 -12.39 -16.91 3.35
C GLY A 716 -11.36 -17.15 4.45
N THR A 717 -11.36 -16.32 5.50
CA THR A 717 -10.42 -16.46 6.62
C THR A 717 -10.85 -17.53 7.61
N GLY A 718 -12.15 -17.73 7.80
CA GLY A 718 -12.71 -18.72 8.72
C GLY A 718 -12.46 -20.15 8.29
N SER A 719 -12.21 -20.42 7.00
CA SER A 719 -12.06 -21.77 6.48
C SER A 719 -10.73 -22.06 5.79
N ALA A 720 -9.81 -21.10 5.60
CA ALA A 720 -8.54 -21.35 4.91
C ALA A 720 -7.48 -22.03 5.80
N ALA A 721 -6.69 -22.96 5.23
CA ALA A 721 -5.72 -23.77 5.97
C ALA A 721 -4.56 -22.94 6.53
N SER A 722 -4.04 -22.01 5.74
CA SER A 722 -2.99 -21.07 6.18
C SER A 722 -3.40 -20.25 7.41
N VAL A 723 -4.70 -20.00 7.59
CA VAL A 723 -5.20 -19.22 8.72
C VAL A 723 -5.14 -20.02 10.03
N ALA A 724 -5.06 -21.35 10.02
CA ALA A 724 -4.96 -22.14 11.25
C ALA A 724 -3.68 -21.79 12.07
N SER A 725 -2.51 -21.77 11.42
CA SER A 725 -1.26 -21.35 12.06
C SER A 725 -1.16 -19.83 12.18
N GLY A 726 -1.56 -19.10 11.13
CA GLY A 726 -1.52 -17.63 11.10
C GLY A 726 -2.37 -16.97 12.18
N ARG A 727 -3.55 -17.53 12.50
CA ARG A 727 -4.43 -17.02 13.56
C ARG A 727 -3.84 -17.20 14.94
N LEU A 728 -3.18 -18.34 15.22
CA LEU A 728 -2.45 -18.51 16.48
C LEU A 728 -1.33 -17.48 16.60
N ALA A 729 -0.52 -17.33 15.55
CA ALA A 729 0.56 -16.34 15.52
C ALA A 729 0.02 -14.92 15.75
N TYR A 730 -1.06 -14.55 15.07
CA TYR A 730 -1.71 -13.25 15.22
C TYR A 730 -2.29 -13.03 16.62
N THR A 731 -3.10 -13.98 17.12
CA THR A 731 -3.78 -13.84 18.43
C THR A 731 -2.80 -13.76 19.60
N PHE A 732 -1.70 -14.51 19.55
CA PHE A 732 -0.68 -14.49 20.60
C PHE A 732 0.47 -13.51 20.32
N GLY A 733 0.46 -12.83 19.17
CA GLY A 733 1.50 -11.90 18.74
C GLY A 733 2.87 -12.54 18.58
N LEU A 734 2.94 -13.73 18.00
CA LEU A 734 4.17 -14.49 17.81
C LEU A 734 4.80 -14.15 16.46
N GLU A 735 6.10 -13.88 16.45
CA GLU A 735 6.85 -13.42 15.27
C GLU A 735 7.79 -14.49 14.68
N GLY A 736 7.64 -15.76 15.12
CA GLY A 736 8.33 -16.89 14.49
C GLY A 736 7.60 -17.43 13.25
N PRO A 737 8.15 -18.43 12.56
CA PRO A 737 7.52 -19.02 11.38
C PRO A 737 6.11 -19.55 11.69
N ALA A 738 5.11 -19.21 10.87
CA ALA A 738 3.75 -19.72 10.98
C ALA A 738 3.42 -20.59 9.77
N VAL A 739 3.35 -21.91 9.97
CA VAL A 739 3.21 -22.90 8.90
C VAL A 739 2.06 -23.84 9.19
N THR A 740 1.13 -23.92 8.25
CA THR A 740 0.15 -25.01 8.20
C THR A 740 0.61 -26.05 7.18
N VAL A 741 0.61 -27.33 7.57
CA VAL A 741 1.01 -28.45 6.71
C VAL A 741 -0.11 -29.47 6.57
N ASP A 742 -0.33 -29.95 5.34
CA ASP A 742 -1.23 -31.06 5.05
C ASP A 742 -0.45 -32.17 4.34
N THR A 743 -0.09 -33.19 5.09
CA THR A 743 0.42 -34.48 4.62
C THR A 743 -0.52 -35.61 5.03
N ALA A 744 -1.83 -35.31 5.04
CA ALA A 744 -2.91 -36.17 5.51
C ALA A 744 -2.66 -36.71 6.93
N CYS A 745 -2.72 -38.03 7.15
CA CYS A 745 -2.61 -38.63 8.48
C CYS A 745 -1.27 -38.39 9.20
N SER A 746 -0.25 -37.86 8.49
CA SER A 746 1.07 -37.58 9.06
C SER A 746 1.30 -36.10 9.43
N SER A 747 0.33 -35.21 9.18
CA SER A 747 0.51 -33.76 9.27
C SER A 747 1.05 -33.26 10.60
N SER A 748 0.58 -33.79 11.74
CA SER A 748 1.02 -33.35 13.07
C SER A 748 2.48 -33.72 13.39
N LEU A 749 2.96 -34.87 12.88
CA LEU A 749 4.36 -35.26 13.03
C LEU A 749 5.28 -34.45 12.10
N VAL A 750 4.82 -34.14 10.88
CA VAL A 750 5.56 -33.26 9.97
C VAL A 750 5.63 -31.84 10.53
N ALA A 751 4.55 -31.33 11.13
CA ALA A 751 4.55 -30.05 11.83
C ALA A 751 5.59 -30.01 12.96
N LEU A 752 5.69 -31.08 13.76
CA LEU A 752 6.72 -31.21 14.80
C LEU A 752 8.14 -31.29 14.22
N HIS A 753 8.33 -32.01 13.10
CA HIS A 753 9.61 -32.06 12.39
C HIS A 753 10.05 -30.67 11.92
N LEU A 754 9.14 -29.90 11.30
CA LEU A 754 9.41 -28.54 10.83
C LEU A 754 9.71 -27.58 11.99
N ALA A 755 8.97 -27.68 13.10
CA ALA A 755 9.25 -26.91 14.30
C ALA A 755 10.65 -27.21 14.85
N ALA A 756 11.05 -28.49 14.86
CA ALA A 756 12.38 -28.89 15.30
C ALA A 756 13.49 -28.34 14.39
N GLN A 757 13.28 -28.35 13.07
CA GLN A 757 14.21 -27.75 12.12
C GLN A 757 14.35 -26.24 12.36
N ALA A 758 13.24 -25.52 12.50
CA ALA A 758 13.23 -24.08 12.75
C ALA A 758 13.92 -23.70 14.10
N LEU A 759 13.74 -24.53 15.12
CA LEU A 759 14.44 -24.36 16.40
C LEU A 759 15.96 -24.60 16.26
N ARG A 760 16.38 -25.58 15.46
CA ARG A 760 17.80 -25.91 15.27
C ARG A 760 18.52 -24.92 14.35
N SER A 761 17.86 -24.45 13.29
CA SER A 761 18.37 -23.39 12.41
C SER A 761 18.41 -22.03 13.12
N GLY A 762 17.68 -21.92 14.24
CA GLY A 762 17.59 -20.70 15.03
C GLY A 762 16.64 -19.68 14.41
N GLU A 763 15.71 -20.10 13.55
CA GLU A 763 14.60 -19.30 13.02
C GLU A 763 13.59 -18.93 14.12
N CYS A 764 13.42 -19.80 15.12
CA CYS A 764 12.67 -19.53 16.35
C CYS A 764 13.43 -20.02 17.59
N SER A 765 13.06 -19.49 18.76
CA SER A 765 13.60 -19.92 20.06
C SER A 765 12.63 -20.81 20.85
N LEU A 766 11.36 -20.78 20.48
CA LEU A 766 10.25 -21.54 21.05
C LEU A 766 9.32 -21.89 19.89
N ALA A 767 8.59 -23.00 19.94
CA ALA A 767 7.60 -23.30 18.91
C ALA A 767 6.40 -24.07 19.46
N LEU A 768 5.22 -23.70 18.97
CA LEU A 768 4.00 -24.49 19.04
C LEU A 768 4.00 -25.48 17.88
N ALA A 769 3.83 -26.77 18.16
CA ALA A 769 3.76 -27.83 17.15
C ALA A 769 2.62 -28.78 17.47
N GLY A 770 1.73 -29.03 16.52
CA GLY A 770 0.59 -29.90 16.77
C GLY A 770 -0.30 -30.09 15.55
N GLY A 771 -1.55 -30.46 15.79
CA GLY A 771 -2.54 -30.58 14.73
C GLY A 771 -3.96 -30.77 15.23
N ALA A 772 -4.92 -30.57 14.33
CA ALA A 772 -6.34 -30.71 14.61
C ALA A 772 -7.03 -31.48 13.48
N THR A 773 -8.05 -32.24 13.87
CA THR A 773 -8.98 -32.93 12.99
C THR A 773 -10.37 -32.89 13.64
N VAL A 774 -11.32 -32.25 12.97
CA VAL A 774 -12.74 -32.26 13.31
C VAL A 774 -13.52 -32.59 12.05
N MET A 775 -14.45 -33.53 12.13
CA MET A 775 -15.30 -33.93 11.01
C MET A 775 -16.59 -33.11 11.09
N ALA A 776 -16.67 -32.00 10.34
CA ALA A 776 -17.90 -31.22 10.29
C ALA A 776 -18.99 -31.91 9.47
N THR A 777 -18.60 -32.70 8.48
CA THR A 777 -19.49 -33.46 7.59
C THR A 777 -19.23 -34.97 7.69
N PRO A 778 -20.19 -35.82 7.30
CA PRO A 778 -19.96 -37.27 7.31
C PRO A 778 -19.13 -37.76 6.09
N ALA A 779 -18.54 -36.87 5.30
CA ALA A 779 -17.93 -37.19 4.01
C ALA A 779 -16.82 -38.26 4.10
N ALA A 780 -16.00 -38.22 5.14
CA ALA A 780 -14.95 -39.22 5.36
C ALA A 780 -15.52 -40.64 5.53
N PHE A 781 -16.62 -40.78 6.27
CA PHE A 781 -17.28 -42.09 6.44
C PHE A 781 -17.91 -42.58 5.14
N LEU A 782 -18.54 -41.69 4.37
CA LEU A 782 -19.12 -42.04 3.07
C LEU A 782 -18.05 -42.54 2.08
N GLU A 783 -16.96 -41.79 1.95
CA GLU A 783 -15.91 -42.09 0.98
C GLU A 783 -15.18 -43.40 1.33
N PHE A 784 -14.81 -43.58 2.61
CA PHE A 784 -14.11 -44.79 3.04
C PHE A 784 -15.03 -46.01 3.14
N SER A 785 -16.34 -45.83 3.33
CA SER A 785 -17.31 -46.93 3.18
C SER A 785 -17.36 -47.46 1.75
N ARG A 786 -17.32 -46.59 0.74
CA ARG A 786 -17.29 -47.03 -0.67
C ARG A 786 -16.02 -47.83 -0.99
N GLN A 787 -14.91 -47.47 -0.36
CA GLN A 787 -13.63 -48.16 -0.50
C GLN A 787 -13.53 -49.44 0.35
N ARG A 788 -14.55 -49.72 1.18
CA ARG A 788 -14.56 -50.84 2.15
C ARG A 788 -13.36 -50.81 3.08
N ALA A 789 -12.92 -49.61 3.44
CA ALA A 789 -11.72 -49.37 4.23
C ALA A 789 -11.98 -49.20 5.73
N LEU A 790 -13.25 -49.11 6.15
CA LEU A 790 -13.66 -48.96 7.55
C LEU A 790 -13.85 -50.30 8.26
N ALA A 791 -13.46 -50.37 9.54
CA ALA A 791 -13.84 -51.48 10.42
C ALA A 791 -15.34 -51.43 10.73
N ALA A 792 -16.03 -52.57 10.68
CA ALA A 792 -17.50 -52.60 10.81
C ALA A 792 -18.01 -52.10 12.18
N ASP A 793 -17.20 -52.29 13.23
CA ASP A 793 -17.47 -51.82 14.59
C ASP A 793 -16.81 -50.45 14.89
N GLY A 794 -16.25 -49.78 13.88
CA GLY A 794 -15.59 -48.48 14.01
C GLY A 794 -14.27 -48.51 14.81
N ARG A 795 -13.73 -49.70 15.12
CA ARG A 795 -12.56 -49.86 16.01
C ARG A 795 -11.32 -50.31 15.25
N CYS A 796 -10.21 -49.59 15.45
CA CYS A 796 -8.89 -49.99 14.97
C CYS A 796 -8.36 -51.19 15.78
N LYS A 797 -8.19 -52.34 15.13
CA LYS A 797 -7.65 -53.58 15.74
C LYS A 797 -6.22 -53.85 15.25
N ALA A 798 -5.33 -52.86 15.37
CA ALA A 798 -3.99 -52.93 14.81
C ALA A 798 -3.24 -54.20 15.25
N PHE A 799 -2.66 -54.92 14.29
CA PHE A 799 -1.92 -56.18 14.47
C PHE A 799 -2.73 -57.37 15.02
N ALA A 800 -4.04 -57.23 15.24
CA ALA A 800 -4.89 -58.34 15.67
C ALA A 800 -5.32 -59.20 14.47
N ALA A 801 -5.54 -60.50 14.71
CA ALA A 801 -6.09 -61.39 13.68
C ALA A 801 -7.49 -60.97 13.20
N ALA A 802 -8.20 -60.18 14.00
CA ALA A 802 -9.53 -59.64 13.70
C ALA A 802 -9.48 -58.26 13.00
N ALA A 803 -8.31 -57.78 12.55
CA ALA A 803 -8.19 -56.49 11.86
C ALA A 803 -8.96 -56.50 10.52
N ASP A 804 -9.92 -55.58 10.40
CA ASP A 804 -10.89 -55.53 9.30
C ASP A 804 -11.05 -54.14 8.67
N GLY A 805 -10.31 -53.13 9.15
CA GLY A 805 -10.31 -51.78 8.59
C GLY A 805 -9.87 -50.72 9.60
N THR A 806 -10.06 -49.46 9.24
CA THR A 806 -9.76 -48.29 10.08
C THR A 806 -11.00 -47.77 10.78
N GLY A 807 -10.82 -47.21 11.97
CA GLY A 807 -11.83 -46.44 12.71
C GLY A 807 -11.43 -44.96 12.69
N TRP A 808 -12.38 -44.08 12.38
CA TRP A 808 -12.14 -42.63 12.35
C TRP A 808 -12.35 -41.99 13.72
N GLY A 809 -11.53 -40.99 14.02
CA GLY A 809 -11.60 -40.21 15.23
C GLY A 809 -11.26 -38.75 15.00
N GLU A 810 -11.87 -37.87 15.79
CA GLU A 810 -11.51 -36.46 15.91
C GLU A 810 -10.45 -36.27 17.00
N GLY A 811 -9.77 -35.12 16.97
CA GLY A 811 -8.84 -34.74 18.03
C GLY A 811 -8.03 -33.51 17.71
N VAL A 812 -7.50 -32.89 18.76
CA VAL A 812 -6.54 -31.80 18.67
C VAL A 812 -5.46 -31.99 19.73
N GLY A 813 -4.22 -31.73 19.36
CA GLY A 813 -3.09 -31.78 20.28
C GLY A 813 -2.06 -30.72 19.94
N MET A 814 -1.52 -30.06 20.95
CA MET A 814 -0.44 -29.09 20.81
C MET A 814 0.70 -29.42 21.78
N LEU A 815 1.92 -29.28 21.28
CA LEU A 815 3.15 -29.35 22.03
C LEU A 815 3.83 -27.98 21.99
N LEU A 816 4.35 -27.55 23.14
CA LEU A 816 5.24 -26.42 23.23
C LEU A 816 6.67 -26.95 23.35
N VAL A 817 7.53 -26.57 22.41
CA VAL A 817 8.86 -27.13 22.25
C VAL A 817 9.93 -26.05 22.14
N GLU A 818 11.11 -26.32 22.69
CA GLU A 818 12.32 -25.50 22.53
C GLU A 818 13.56 -26.41 22.52
N ARG A 819 14.75 -25.85 22.26
CA ARG A 819 16.00 -26.62 22.36
C ARG A 819 16.24 -27.07 23.81
N LEU A 820 16.77 -28.28 24.02
CA LEU A 820 16.99 -28.79 25.37
C LEU A 820 17.91 -27.88 26.21
N SER A 821 18.94 -27.28 25.60
CA SER A 821 19.80 -26.34 26.30
C SER A 821 19.07 -25.06 26.72
N ASP A 822 18.09 -24.61 25.92
CA ASP A 822 17.25 -23.45 26.22
C ASP A 822 16.31 -23.76 27.39
N ALA A 823 15.64 -24.91 27.37
CA ALA A 823 14.78 -25.34 28.49
C ALA A 823 15.55 -25.42 29.82
N GLN A 824 16.77 -25.96 29.78
CA GLN A 824 17.64 -26.02 30.95
C GLN A 824 18.11 -24.63 31.40
N ARG A 825 18.48 -23.76 30.47
CA ARG A 825 18.92 -22.38 30.76
C ARG A 825 17.78 -21.56 31.37
N ASN A 826 16.57 -21.72 30.85
CA ASN A 826 15.39 -20.97 31.26
C ASN A 826 14.72 -21.58 32.51
N GLY A 827 15.17 -22.76 32.95
CA GLY A 827 14.57 -23.46 34.09
C GLY A 827 13.19 -24.03 33.80
N HIS A 828 12.84 -24.21 32.52
CA HIS A 828 11.57 -24.79 32.12
C HIS A 828 11.53 -26.29 32.39
N ARG A 829 10.34 -26.78 32.78
CA ARG A 829 10.13 -28.20 33.06
C ARG A 829 10.14 -28.99 31.76
N VAL A 830 11.08 -29.93 31.62
CA VAL A 830 11.13 -30.86 30.49
C VAL A 830 10.20 -32.04 30.75
N LEU A 831 9.16 -32.18 29.94
CA LEU A 831 8.19 -33.29 29.99
C LEU A 831 8.70 -34.51 29.23
N ALA A 832 9.31 -34.29 28.07
CA ALA A 832 9.93 -35.31 27.24
C ALA A 832 11.03 -34.68 26.37
N VAL A 833 11.90 -35.52 25.79
CA VAL A 833 12.95 -35.07 24.88
C VAL A 833 12.84 -35.82 23.56
N MET A 834 12.65 -35.09 22.48
CA MET A 834 12.66 -35.61 21.12
C MET A 834 14.09 -35.76 20.62
N ARG A 835 14.49 -37.01 20.36
CA ARG A 835 15.81 -37.36 19.82
C ARG A 835 15.88 -37.34 18.29
N GLY A 836 14.72 -37.42 17.62
CA GLY A 836 14.59 -37.41 16.17
C GLY A 836 13.11 -37.34 15.77
N SER A 837 12.87 -37.00 14.51
CA SER A 837 11.54 -36.74 13.93
C SER A 837 11.51 -37.12 12.47
#